data_AF-A0A176VBD3-F1
#
_entry.id   AF-A0A176VBD3-F1
#
_cell.length_a   1.000
_cell.length_b   1.000
_cell.length_c   1.000
_cell.angle_alpha   90.00
_cell.angle_beta   90.00
_cell.angle_gamma   90.00
#
_symmetry.space_group_name_H-M   'P 1'
#
loop_
_entity.id
_entity.type
_entity.pdbx_description
1 polymer ?
#
loop_
_entity_poly.entity_id
_entity_poly.type
_entity_poly.pdbx_seq_one_letter_code
_entity_poly.pdbx_strand_id
1 'polypeptide(L)'
;MAQLCLSCSISCAQCVKAKYIPKSFSLPVTNRGGGLYQNVTSDEKQRTQKRSERLAVGVPVAKISLSWRLPVCRGMSLDSPRGITQDENSKLRVALICGGPSAERGISLNSARSVLDHLQAEDIEISCYYLDTNLQVYEISAIQMYSNTPSDFDYKIEGMTKSYLSLTEFFHQLRGTTDIVFPVLHGKLGEDGGIQRMLESAGLPFVGTSAAAASMAFDKFAAAEELGRLGFATLPSFLIEDSVADANSLVQWFDKNGLDRSDGRVVVKPARAGSSVGVSVAFGVEQAIQKAEQLLAEGVDERVVVELFAEGGKEFTAIVLDSRIGSTSQPITLLPTEVKLRAPGDVDADGEIFDFRKKYLPTSQVVFHTPPQFPLEAIGEIRQGAAKLFQLLGLRDFARVDGWLLPFSCNINMNRHGVGKGDKLIGQMDSGIVVFSDINLMSGMEQTSFLFQQAAKVGLSHAGILRAIVDCASSRYAQIPPLKAENNQIIQEPGSDEYSQSGKKKVFVLFGGDSSERQLDVSPWLLSPKGGDQENKSVWALPYSLVLRHTVEEVVEGCMELLEPNTAASGSILREQVQSELMEHSSALSTGEGINMEDEKPRELTLKEWIQEAKDNDAVVFIAVHGGIGENGSLQKLLEDARVPFTGSGPEASRLCMDKAATGKALAPLFETGVFTARRIVFNVHEFMKNGSEYGDAKSFLDGTFASRKMWDNLLEDLQSTSICVKPAADGCSTGVARLSCPEDLEVYLKSVVERLPRLLPGSLREAHGIIEMPESLTEMLLLEAFVETDPVMVASASNSSTEVTSDCRLSWEGKSRWLEVTVGVVGGKGEMYALNPSITVKESGSILCLEEKFQGGTGINLTPPPPALVSEEAIKGCRRRIELVANKLGLEGVARIDAFLHADTGEVIIIEANTVPGMTPSTVLIHQALAEQSPLYPRMFFKKVLDLALAKQAVMAKV
;
A
#
# COMPACT_ATOMS: atom_id res chain seq x y z
N MET A 1 -1.39 -8.01 -16.75
CA MET A 1 -0.87 -8.34 -18.10
C MET A 1 0.15 -7.29 -18.56
N ALA A 2 1.12 -6.94 -17.71
CA ALA A 2 2.01 -5.78 -17.89
C ALA A 2 3.48 -6.18 -18.13
N GLN A 3 3.74 -7.29 -18.83
CA GLN A 3 5.10 -7.82 -18.98
C GLN A 3 5.47 -8.30 -20.39
N LEU A 4 4.75 -7.87 -21.44
CA LEU A 4 5.01 -8.31 -22.82
C LEU A 4 5.49 -7.22 -23.80
N CYS A 5 5.84 -6.02 -23.34
CA CYS A 5 6.27 -4.92 -24.23
C CYS A 5 7.77 -4.56 -24.16
N LEU A 6 8.64 -5.44 -23.63
CA LEU A 6 10.09 -5.22 -23.56
C LEU A 6 10.88 -6.33 -24.24
N SER A 7 10.70 -6.50 -25.55
CA SER A 7 11.73 -7.11 -26.41
C SER A 7 11.42 -6.85 -27.89
N CYS A 8 12.23 -6.00 -28.53
CA CYS A 8 12.76 -6.11 -29.90
C CYS A 8 12.90 -4.75 -30.57
N SER A 9 14.01 -4.09 -30.28
CA SER A 9 14.58 -3.07 -31.16
C SER A 9 16.07 -3.33 -31.24
N ILE A 10 16.54 -3.99 -32.31
CA ILE A 10 17.79 -3.70 -33.06
C ILE A 10 17.90 -4.63 -34.28
N SER A 11 17.79 -3.97 -35.43
CA SER A 11 18.18 -4.26 -36.82
C SER A 11 19.15 -5.41 -37.11
N CYS A 12 18.83 -6.25 -38.11
CA CYS A 12 19.70 -6.46 -39.29
C CYS A 12 18.92 -7.01 -40.50
N ALA A 13 19.38 -6.67 -41.71
CA ALA A 13 18.62 -6.61 -42.95
C ALA A 13 18.80 -7.83 -43.91
N GLN A 14 17.85 -7.92 -44.86
CA GLN A 14 17.90 -8.46 -46.24
C GLN A 14 17.48 -9.92 -46.58
N CYS A 15 16.44 -9.96 -47.46
CA CYS A 15 16.15 -10.89 -48.57
C CYS A 15 15.76 -12.36 -48.24
N VAL A 16 14.69 -12.99 -48.76
CA VAL A 16 14.19 -13.10 -50.16
C VAL A 16 12.68 -13.46 -50.18
N LYS A 17 11.98 -12.93 -51.19
CA LYS A 17 10.62 -13.22 -51.73
C LYS A 17 10.14 -14.69 -51.64
N ALA A 18 8.85 -14.89 -51.39
CA ALA A 18 7.96 -15.65 -52.29
C ALA A 18 6.45 -15.52 -51.92
N LYS A 19 5.64 -15.24 -52.95
CA LYS A 19 4.17 -15.27 -53.01
C LYS A 19 3.61 -16.66 -52.67
N TYR A 20 2.38 -16.77 -52.15
CA TYR A 20 1.31 -17.62 -52.72
C TYR A 20 -0.05 -17.40 -52.01
N ILE A 21 -1.00 -16.85 -52.79
CA ILE A 21 -2.47 -17.03 -52.74
C ILE A 21 -2.76 -18.09 -53.85
N PRO A 22 -3.88 -18.86 -54.00
CA PRO A 22 -5.20 -18.89 -53.30
C PRO A 22 -5.79 -20.32 -53.02
N LYS A 23 -6.98 -20.42 -52.39
CA LYS A 23 -8.27 -20.84 -53.02
C LYS A 23 -9.24 -21.58 -52.07
N SER A 24 -10.48 -21.15 -52.21
CA SER A 24 -11.75 -21.80 -51.90
C SER A 24 -11.94 -23.18 -52.56
N PHE A 25 -12.74 -24.08 -51.95
CA PHE A 25 -14.03 -24.60 -52.47
C PHE A 25 -14.58 -25.80 -51.66
N SER A 26 -15.88 -25.70 -51.33
CA SER A 26 -16.97 -26.72 -51.35
C SER A 26 -16.82 -28.15 -50.78
N LEU A 27 -17.79 -28.46 -49.90
CA LEU A 27 -18.62 -29.68 -49.74
C LEU A 27 -18.37 -30.90 -50.65
N PRO A 28 -18.67 -32.09 -50.08
CA PRO A 28 -19.76 -32.87 -50.65
C PRO A 28 -20.74 -33.49 -49.64
N VAL A 29 -21.91 -33.80 -50.19
CA VAL A 29 -23.13 -34.41 -49.63
C VAL A 29 -23.01 -35.94 -49.55
N THR A 30 -23.63 -36.58 -48.54
CA THR A 30 -24.59 -37.72 -48.63
C THR A 30 -24.98 -38.14 -47.19
N ASN A 31 -26.24 -38.08 -46.71
CA ASN A 31 -27.56 -38.64 -47.05
C ASN A 31 -27.96 -39.85 -46.15
N ARG A 32 -29.09 -39.70 -45.44
CA ARG A 32 -30.08 -40.66 -44.84
C ARG A 32 -30.57 -40.08 -43.50
N GLY A 33 -31.86 -39.88 -43.19
CA GLY A 33 -33.13 -40.10 -43.87
C GLY A 33 -34.29 -40.10 -42.85
N GLY A 34 -35.42 -39.47 -43.21
CA GLY A 34 -36.76 -39.56 -42.58
C GLY A 34 -37.02 -38.51 -41.49
N GLY A 35 -37.90 -37.50 -41.60
CA GLY A 35 -39.30 -37.46 -42.09
C GLY A 35 -40.20 -37.21 -40.85
N LEU A 36 -41.16 -36.29 -40.74
CA LEU A 36 -42.05 -35.51 -41.61
C LEU A 36 -42.42 -34.21 -40.82
N TYR A 37 -42.43 -33.00 -41.43
CA TYR A 37 -43.61 -32.23 -41.94
C TYR A 37 -44.67 -31.90 -40.87
N GLN A 38 -45.21 -30.68 -40.66
CA GLN A 38 -45.31 -29.44 -41.47
C GLN A 38 -45.84 -28.30 -40.56
N ASN A 39 -45.25 -27.09 -40.61
CA ASN A 39 -45.72 -25.82 -41.26
C ASN A 39 -46.92 -25.14 -40.55
N VAL A 40 -47.07 -23.81 -40.45
CA VAL A 40 -46.89 -22.67 -41.38
C VAL A 40 -46.88 -21.38 -40.51
N THR A 41 -45.85 -20.52 -40.56
CA THR A 41 -45.77 -19.12 -41.13
C THR A 41 -46.90 -18.13 -40.71
N SER A 42 -46.77 -16.80 -40.63
CA SER A 42 -45.91 -15.78 -41.27
C SER A 42 -46.29 -14.38 -40.75
N ASP A 43 -45.32 -13.46 -40.78
CA ASP A 43 -45.36 -12.05 -41.26
C ASP A 43 -46.19 -10.91 -40.63
N GLU A 44 -45.41 -9.93 -40.14
CA GLU A 44 -45.28 -8.53 -40.62
C GLU A 44 -46.48 -7.57 -40.80
N LYS A 45 -46.27 -6.39 -40.17
CA LYS A 45 -46.43 -5.01 -40.70
C LYS A 45 -47.81 -4.32 -40.79
N GLN A 46 -47.84 -3.22 -40.02
CA GLN A 46 -48.18 -1.83 -40.43
C GLN A 46 -49.63 -1.29 -40.46
N ARG A 47 -49.71 -0.08 -39.86
CA ARG A 47 -50.44 1.15 -40.27
C ARG A 47 -51.86 1.44 -39.77
N THR A 48 -51.89 2.34 -38.76
CA THR A 48 -52.50 3.70 -38.76
C THR A 48 -53.86 4.00 -39.41
N GLN A 49 -54.70 4.66 -38.58
CA GLN A 49 -55.44 5.93 -38.77
C GLN A 49 -56.97 5.96 -39.01
N LYS A 50 -57.64 6.70 -38.09
CA LYS A 50 -58.85 7.58 -38.22
C LYS A 50 -60.20 6.86 -38.46
N ARG A 51 -61.37 7.31 -37.97
CA ARG A 51 -61.89 8.53 -37.30
C ARG A 51 -63.31 8.17 -36.77
N SER A 52 -63.66 8.49 -35.52
CA SER A 52 -64.63 9.54 -35.09
C SER A 52 -66.11 9.41 -35.48
N GLU A 53 -66.98 9.29 -34.46
CA GLU A 53 -68.29 9.96 -34.20
C GLU A 53 -68.91 9.22 -32.97
N ARG A 54 -69.01 9.70 -31.72
CA ARG A 54 -69.58 10.88 -31.03
C ARG A 54 -71.09 11.09 -31.19
N LEU A 55 -71.81 10.91 -30.06
CA LEU A 55 -72.74 11.84 -29.35
C LEU A 55 -73.64 10.97 -28.42
N ALA A 56 -74.06 11.35 -27.22
CA ALA A 56 -73.88 12.53 -26.37
C ALA A 56 -74.47 12.23 -24.97
N VAL A 57 -74.13 13.07 -23.99
CA VAL A 57 -74.89 13.64 -22.85
C VAL A 57 -73.90 13.75 -21.67
N GLY A 58 -73.59 14.88 -21.04
CA GLY A 58 -74.00 16.28 -21.19
C GLY A 58 -73.50 17.10 -19.98
N VAL A 59 -72.83 18.23 -20.28
CA VAL A 59 -72.86 19.56 -19.60
C VAL A 59 -72.10 19.69 -18.21
N PRO A 60 -71.73 20.90 -17.70
CA PRO A 60 -70.48 21.63 -18.01
C PRO A 60 -69.69 22.28 -16.83
N VAL A 61 -68.39 22.48 -17.04
CA VAL A 61 -67.52 23.70 -16.87
C VAL A 61 -67.38 24.49 -15.53
N ALA A 62 -66.11 24.50 -15.05
CA ALA A 62 -65.25 25.62 -14.55
C ALA A 62 -64.87 25.80 -13.05
N LYS A 63 -63.53 25.82 -12.87
CA LYS A 63 -62.63 26.68 -12.06
C LYS A 63 -62.56 26.60 -10.51
N ILE A 64 -61.33 26.29 -10.06
CA ILE A 64 -60.50 26.90 -8.99
C ILE A 64 -60.76 26.52 -7.50
N SER A 65 -59.65 26.08 -6.89
CA SER A 65 -59.10 26.16 -5.51
C SER A 65 -59.74 25.48 -4.27
N LEU A 66 -58.80 24.85 -3.53
CA LEU A 66 -58.61 24.76 -2.08
C LEU A 66 -59.54 23.91 -1.19
N SER A 67 -58.85 22.97 -0.50
CA SER A 67 -59.09 22.44 0.86
C SER A 67 -60.31 21.55 1.12
N TRP A 68 -60.13 20.43 1.83
CA TRP A 68 -60.57 20.21 3.22
C TRP A 68 -60.54 18.72 3.60
N ARG A 69 -59.85 18.47 4.72
CA ARG A 69 -60.07 17.50 5.81
C ARG A 69 -60.92 16.24 5.57
N LEU A 70 -60.29 15.11 5.91
CA LEU A 70 -60.88 13.78 6.19
C LEU A 70 -61.76 13.78 7.45
N PRO A 71 -62.85 12.99 7.48
CA PRO A 71 -63.47 12.50 8.69
C PRO A 71 -63.25 10.98 8.90
N VAL A 72 -63.26 10.64 10.20
CA VAL A 72 -62.87 9.40 10.88
C VAL A 72 -63.84 8.23 10.66
N CYS A 73 -63.32 6.98 10.65
CA CYS A 73 -63.99 5.82 11.25
C CYS A 73 -62.96 4.84 11.87
N ARG A 74 -63.31 4.33 13.05
CA ARG A 74 -62.46 3.68 14.06
C ARG A 74 -62.19 2.19 13.79
N GLY A 75 -60.99 1.75 14.18
CA GLY A 75 -60.82 0.67 15.14
C GLY A 75 -60.56 -0.75 14.62
N MET A 76 -59.29 -1.07 14.32
CA MET A 76 -58.67 -2.34 14.70
C MET A 76 -57.23 -2.04 15.17
N SER A 77 -56.92 -2.52 16.37
CA SER A 77 -55.67 -2.34 17.10
C SER A 77 -54.45 -2.73 16.26
N LEU A 78 -53.62 -1.76 15.89
CA LEU A 78 -52.24 -1.98 15.47
C LEU A 78 -51.39 -1.89 16.74
N ASP A 79 -50.72 -2.99 17.07
CA ASP A 79 -49.74 -3.05 18.14
C ASP A 79 -48.77 -1.88 18.02
N SER A 80 -48.58 -1.18 19.15
CA SER A 80 -47.59 -0.14 19.33
C SER A 80 -46.21 -0.61 18.84
N PRO A 81 -45.39 0.26 18.21
CA PRO A 81 -43.99 -0.06 18.02
C PRO A 81 -43.41 -0.30 19.40
N ARG A 82 -42.90 -1.51 19.66
CA ARG A 82 -42.12 -1.79 20.85
C ARG A 82 -41.03 -0.72 20.89
N GLY A 83 -41.08 0.12 21.92
CA GLY A 83 -39.99 1.03 22.22
C GLY A 83 -38.73 0.20 22.28
N ILE A 84 -37.82 0.47 21.35
CA ILE A 84 -36.44 0.05 21.49
C ILE A 84 -35.96 0.83 22.71
N THR A 85 -35.94 0.19 23.86
CA THR A 85 -35.13 0.64 24.99
C THR A 85 -33.71 0.68 24.45
N GLN A 86 -33.20 1.88 24.15
CA GLN A 86 -31.81 2.08 23.78
C GLN A 86 -30.98 1.59 24.96
N ASP A 87 -30.29 0.47 24.74
CA ASP A 87 -29.25 0.03 25.64
C ASP A 87 -28.15 1.09 25.54
N GLU A 88 -27.85 1.82 26.63
CA GLU A 88 -26.80 2.85 26.66
C GLU A 88 -25.39 2.30 26.35
N ASN A 89 -25.30 0.99 26.07
CA ASN A 89 -24.11 0.20 25.81
C ASN A 89 -23.99 -0.34 24.37
N SER A 90 -24.84 0.09 23.41
CA SER A 90 -24.75 -0.40 22.02
C SER A 90 -23.59 0.25 21.25
N LYS A 91 -22.72 -0.57 20.64
CA LYS A 91 -21.63 -0.15 19.76
C LYS A 91 -22.18 0.32 18.40
N LEU A 92 -21.50 1.27 17.75
CA LEU A 92 -21.76 1.64 16.36
C LEU A 92 -21.28 0.51 15.43
N ARG A 93 -22.18 -0.06 14.61
CA ARG A 93 -21.85 -1.14 13.68
C ARG A 93 -21.52 -0.58 12.30
N VAL A 94 -20.27 -0.71 11.89
CA VAL A 94 -19.75 -0.22 10.61
C VAL A 94 -19.50 -1.39 9.66
N ALA A 95 -20.09 -1.35 8.45
CA ALA A 95 -19.73 -2.27 7.38
C ALA A 95 -18.64 -1.66 6.51
N LEU A 96 -17.44 -2.24 6.55
CA LEU A 96 -16.31 -1.84 5.73
C LEU A 96 -16.32 -2.62 4.42
N ILE A 97 -16.52 -1.93 3.29
CA ILE A 97 -16.51 -2.54 1.95
C ILE A 97 -15.23 -2.16 1.23
N CYS A 98 -14.47 -3.15 0.80
CA CYS A 98 -13.21 -2.98 0.07
C CYS A 98 -13.13 -3.89 -1.16
N GLY A 99 -12.07 -3.76 -1.95
CA GLY A 99 -11.88 -4.50 -3.20
C GLY A 99 -12.25 -3.67 -4.44
N GLY A 100 -13.12 -4.23 -5.26
CA GLY A 100 -13.71 -3.60 -6.44
C GLY A 100 -13.10 -4.04 -7.78
N PRO A 101 -13.75 -3.68 -8.90
CA PRO A 101 -13.30 -4.06 -10.24
C PRO A 101 -12.14 -3.22 -10.77
N SER A 102 -11.77 -2.15 -10.07
CA SER A 102 -10.71 -1.23 -10.47
C SER A 102 -9.32 -1.88 -10.35
N ALA A 103 -8.39 -1.45 -11.20
CA ALA A 103 -6.96 -1.76 -11.06
C ALA A 103 -6.37 -1.23 -9.73
N GLU A 104 -7.04 -0.26 -9.09
CA GLU A 104 -6.66 0.34 -7.80
C GLU A 104 -7.10 -0.49 -6.59
N ARG A 105 -7.59 -1.72 -6.80
CA ARG A 105 -8.02 -2.65 -5.74
C ARG A 105 -6.97 -2.88 -4.65
N GLY A 106 -5.68 -2.85 -4.98
CA GLY A 106 -4.60 -2.92 -3.98
C GLY A 106 -4.63 -1.75 -2.98
N ILE A 107 -4.90 -0.53 -3.46
CA ILE A 107 -5.03 0.66 -2.61
C ILE A 107 -6.27 0.55 -1.72
N SER A 108 -7.37 0.01 -2.26
CA SER A 108 -8.59 -0.26 -1.48
C SER A 108 -8.32 -1.20 -0.30
N LEU A 109 -7.59 -2.29 -0.53
CA LEU A 109 -7.25 -3.25 0.52
C LEU A 109 -6.35 -2.64 1.60
N ASN A 110 -5.33 -1.88 1.21
CA ASN A 110 -4.45 -1.17 2.17
C ASN A 110 -5.23 -0.12 2.97
N SER A 111 -6.08 0.66 2.31
CA SER A 111 -6.93 1.64 2.97
C SER A 111 -7.90 0.99 3.97
N ALA A 112 -8.47 -0.16 3.61
CA ALA A 112 -9.35 -0.91 4.50
C ALA A 112 -8.63 -1.45 5.73
N ARG A 113 -7.37 -1.90 5.61
CA ARG A 113 -6.54 -2.27 6.77
C ARG A 113 -6.35 -1.11 7.73
N SER A 114 -5.95 0.06 7.22
CA SER A 114 -5.77 1.24 8.07
C SER A 114 -7.06 1.69 8.74
N VAL A 115 -8.20 1.62 8.03
CA VAL A 115 -9.51 1.88 8.66
C VAL A 115 -9.77 0.87 9.77
N LEU A 116 -9.57 -0.42 9.54
CA LEU A 116 -9.77 -1.46 10.54
C LEU A 116 -8.85 -1.27 11.77
N ASP A 117 -7.55 -1.03 11.55
CA ASP A 117 -6.53 -0.89 12.59
C ASP A 117 -6.76 0.32 13.51
N HIS A 118 -7.27 1.41 12.95
CA HIS A 118 -7.35 2.70 13.66
C HIS A 118 -8.77 3.14 14.04
N LEU A 119 -9.81 2.64 13.38
CA LEU A 119 -11.21 2.99 13.71
C LEU A 119 -11.84 2.00 14.69
N GLN A 120 -11.41 0.73 14.71
CA GLN A 120 -11.99 -0.26 15.61
C GLN A 120 -11.68 0.08 17.08
N ALA A 121 -12.73 0.23 17.88
CA ALA A 121 -12.66 0.68 19.27
C ALA A 121 -13.72 -0.04 20.13
N GLU A 122 -13.74 0.22 21.44
CA GLU A 122 -14.75 -0.38 22.32
C GLU A 122 -16.18 -0.01 21.91
N ASP A 123 -16.35 1.19 21.36
CA ASP A 123 -17.64 1.76 20.94
C ASP A 123 -17.95 1.56 19.44
N ILE A 124 -17.03 1.00 18.65
CA ILE A 124 -17.19 0.76 17.20
C ILE A 124 -16.90 -0.70 16.85
N GLU A 125 -17.86 -1.38 16.25
CA GLU A 125 -17.72 -2.74 15.71
C GLU A 125 -17.64 -2.69 14.19
N ILE A 126 -16.61 -3.31 13.60
CA ILE A 126 -16.40 -3.33 12.14
C ILE A 126 -16.61 -4.72 11.58
N SER A 127 -17.47 -4.85 10.56
CA SER A 127 -17.63 -6.05 9.74
C SER A 127 -17.07 -5.80 8.34
N CYS A 128 -16.20 -6.69 7.85
CA CYS A 128 -15.48 -6.50 6.60
C CYS A 128 -16.09 -7.30 5.44
N TYR A 129 -16.21 -6.65 4.28
CA TYR A 129 -16.75 -7.25 3.06
C TYR A 129 -15.84 -6.95 1.88
N TYR A 130 -15.49 -7.99 1.14
CA TYR A 130 -14.66 -7.90 -0.06
C TYR A 130 -15.51 -8.04 -1.31
N LEU A 131 -15.29 -7.13 -2.26
CA LEU A 131 -15.88 -7.16 -3.59
C LEU A 131 -14.82 -7.56 -4.62
N ASP A 132 -15.04 -8.66 -5.35
CA ASP A 132 -14.12 -9.09 -6.41
C ASP A 132 -14.33 -8.32 -7.73
N THR A 133 -13.54 -8.67 -8.76
CA THR A 133 -13.63 -8.07 -10.10
C THR A 133 -14.93 -8.39 -10.84
N ASN A 134 -15.64 -9.44 -10.43
CA ASN A 134 -16.93 -9.86 -10.97
C ASN A 134 -18.12 -9.33 -10.13
N LEU A 135 -17.84 -8.42 -9.19
CA LEU A 135 -18.82 -7.83 -8.28
C LEU A 135 -19.50 -8.86 -7.35
N GLN A 136 -18.85 -9.99 -7.10
CA GLN A 136 -19.28 -10.92 -6.05
C GLN A 136 -18.78 -10.41 -4.69
N VAL A 137 -19.65 -10.52 -3.69
CA VAL A 137 -19.37 -10.06 -2.33
C VAL A 137 -19.07 -11.25 -1.43
N TYR A 138 -18.02 -11.11 -0.63
CA TYR A 138 -17.61 -12.09 0.37
C TYR A 138 -17.54 -11.41 1.74
N GLU A 139 -18.15 -12.04 2.74
CA GLU A 139 -17.93 -11.66 4.14
C GLU A 139 -16.55 -12.18 4.54
N ILE A 140 -15.66 -11.28 4.97
CA ILE A 140 -14.27 -11.62 5.31
C ILE A 140 -13.97 -11.31 6.77
N SER A 141 -13.11 -12.12 7.38
CA SER A 141 -12.62 -11.84 8.73
C SER A 141 -11.55 -10.74 8.72
N ALA A 142 -11.34 -10.11 9.87
CA ALA A 142 -10.22 -9.18 10.08
C ALA A 142 -8.85 -9.82 9.75
N ILE A 143 -8.69 -11.12 9.95
CA ILE A 143 -7.45 -11.85 9.62
C ILE A 143 -7.18 -11.81 8.12
N GLN A 144 -8.22 -12.05 7.31
CA GLN A 144 -8.09 -12.08 5.86
C GLN A 144 -7.73 -10.71 5.30
N MET A 145 -8.06 -9.62 6.02
CA MET A 145 -7.70 -8.27 5.61
C MET A 145 -6.20 -8.07 5.45
N TYR A 146 -5.36 -8.85 6.15
CA TYR A 146 -3.90 -8.73 6.06
C TYR A 146 -3.26 -9.48 4.87
N SER A 147 -4.02 -10.06 3.93
CA SER A 147 -3.44 -10.78 2.78
C SER A 147 -2.59 -9.87 1.87
N ASN A 148 -1.44 -10.31 1.36
CA ASN A 148 -0.40 -9.40 0.84
C ASN A 148 -0.74 -8.68 -0.46
N THR A 149 -1.40 -9.36 -1.39
CA THR A 149 -1.74 -8.82 -2.72
C THR A 149 -3.21 -9.06 -3.04
N PRO A 150 -3.81 -8.34 -4.00
CA PRO A 150 -5.15 -8.67 -4.49
C PRO A 150 -5.26 -10.13 -4.96
N SER A 151 -4.19 -10.68 -5.55
CA SER A 151 -4.14 -12.09 -5.96
C SER A 151 -4.12 -13.05 -4.77
N ASP A 152 -3.41 -12.71 -3.69
CA ASP A 152 -3.44 -13.48 -2.42
C ASP A 152 -4.85 -13.46 -1.79
N PHE A 153 -5.55 -12.33 -1.88
CA PHE A 153 -6.96 -12.24 -1.50
C PHE A 153 -7.83 -13.17 -2.33
N ASP A 154 -7.78 -13.04 -3.66
CA ASP A 154 -8.63 -13.83 -4.56
C ASP A 154 -8.42 -15.33 -4.31
N TYR A 155 -7.15 -15.76 -4.17
CA TYR A 155 -6.79 -17.13 -3.83
C TYR A 155 -7.40 -17.62 -2.50
N LYS A 156 -7.29 -16.83 -1.43
CA LYS A 156 -7.80 -17.20 -0.10
C LYS A 156 -9.33 -17.22 -0.03
N ILE A 157 -10.01 -16.46 -0.90
CA ILE A 157 -11.46 -16.31 -0.91
C ILE A 157 -12.15 -17.35 -1.80
N GLU A 158 -11.50 -17.88 -2.85
CA GLU A 158 -12.04 -18.89 -3.76
C GLU A 158 -12.57 -20.17 -3.07
N GLY A 159 -12.10 -20.49 -1.85
CA GLY A 159 -12.56 -21.62 -1.04
C GLY A 159 -13.71 -21.32 -0.05
N MET A 160 -14.21 -20.09 0.00
CA MET A 160 -15.19 -19.67 1.01
C MET A 160 -16.63 -19.93 0.60
N THR A 161 -17.43 -20.42 1.56
CA THR A 161 -18.83 -20.81 1.37
C THR A 161 -19.84 -19.66 1.56
N LYS A 162 -19.40 -18.51 2.08
CA LYS A 162 -20.25 -17.33 2.29
C LYS A 162 -20.03 -16.26 1.20
N SER A 163 -20.50 -16.56 0.00
CA SER A 163 -20.69 -15.55 -1.04
C SER A 163 -22.16 -15.14 -1.12
N TYR A 164 -22.42 -13.86 -1.38
CA TYR A 164 -23.77 -13.38 -1.65
C TYR A 164 -24.12 -13.60 -3.11
N LEU A 165 -25.33 -14.07 -3.40
CA LEU A 165 -25.76 -14.35 -4.79
C LEU A 165 -25.86 -13.09 -5.65
N SER A 166 -26.05 -11.91 -5.03
CA SER A 166 -26.05 -10.61 -5.70
C SER A 166 -25.76 -9.44 -4.75
N LEU A 167 -25.26 -8.33 -5.31
CA LEU A 167 -25.11 -7.05 -4.59
C LEU A 167 -26.42 -6.54 -3.98
N THR A 168 -27.55 -6.73 -4.67
CA THR A 168 -28.86 -6.29 -4.17
C THR A 168 -29.27 -7.06 -2.93
N GLU A 169 -29.07 -8.38 -2.91
CA GLU A 169 -29.33 -9.21 -1.74
C GLU A 169 -28.41 -8.82 -0.58
N PHE A 170 -27.12 -8.61 -0.87
CA PHE A 170 -26.13 -8.15 0.10
C PHE A 170 -26.57 -6.86 0.81
N PHE A 171 -26.89 -5.79 0.06
CA PHE A 171 -27.34 -4.54 0.66
C PHE A 171 -28.67 -4.68 1.42
N HIS A 172 -29.55 -5.57 0.99
CA HIS A 172 -30.79 -5.84 1.73
C HIS A 172 -30.50 -6.50 3.09
N GLN A 173 -29.55 -7.43 3.15
CA GLN A 173 -29.16 -8.07 4.41
C GLN A 173 -28.45 -7.10 5.37
N LEU A 174 -27.61 -6.19 4.84
CA LEU A 174 -26.91 -5.18 5.65
C LEU A 174 -27.84 -4.27 6.47
N ARG A 175 -29.06 -3.99 6.00
CA ARG A 175 -30.01 -3.07 6.67
C ARG A 175 -30.35 -3.45 8.12
N GLY A 176 -30.20 -4.72 8.51
CA GLY A 176 -30.48 -5.19 9.87
C GLY A 176 -29.25 -5.29 10.77
N THR A 177 -28.06 -5.36 10.17
CA THR A 177 -26.80 -5.70 10.86
C THR A 177 -25.84 -4.53 10.97
N THR A 178 -26.10 -3.44 10.26
CA THR A 178 -25.17 -2.32 10.11
C THR A 178 -25.87 -0.99 10.30
N ASP A 179 -25.20 -0.07 10.99
CA ASP A 179 -25.68 1.30 11.20
C ASP A 179 -25.17 2.25 10.11
N ILE A 180 -23.91 2.09 9.69
CA ILE A 180 -23.31 2.86 8.60
C ILE A 180 -22.32 2.03 7.76
N VAL A 181 -22.28 2.27 6.45
CA VAL A 181 -21.32 1.66 5.53
C VAL A 181 -20.14 2.59 5.29
N PHE A 182 -18.92 2.06 5.35
CA PHE A 182 -17.71 2.76 4.94
C PHE A 182 -17.19 2.14 3.62
N PRO A 183 -17.55 2.69 2.44
CA PRO A 183 -17.10 2.17 1.16
C PRO A 183 -15.69 2.65 0.84
N VAL A 184 -14.69 1.82 1.14
CA VAL A 184 -13.26 2.12 0.89
C VAL A 184 -12.85 1.52 -0.46
N LEU A 185 -13.54 1.91 -1.52
CA LEU A 185 -13.30 1.50 -2.91
C LEU A 185 -12.68 2.66 -3.69
N HIS A 186 -11.74 2.37 -4.59
CA HIS A 186 -11.03 3.38 -5.39
C HIS A 186 -11.31 3.21 -6.89
N GLY A 187 -11.38 4.32 -7.62
CA GLY A 187 -11.63 4.32 -9.06
C GLY A 187 -13.06 3.87 -9.43
N LYS A 188 -13.18 3.08 -10.51
CA LYS A 188 -14.49 2.62 -11.02
C LYS A 188 -15.28 1.86 -9.95
N LEU A 189 -16.60 2.08 -9.91
CA LEU A 189 -17.55 1.70 -8.86
C LEU A 189 -17.36 2.40 -7.51
N GLY A 190 -16.12 2.73 -7.11
CA GLY A 190 -15.80 3.34 -5.82
C GLY A 190 -16.03 4.85 -5.77
N GLU A 191 -15.59 5.58 -6.79
CA GLU A 191 -15.63 7.05 -6.81
C GLU A 191 -16.54 7.61 -7.92
N ASP A 192 -16.92 6.79 -8.90
CA ASP A 192 -17.79 7.18 -10.02
C ASP A 192 -19.29 7.34 -9.68
N GLY A 193 -19.65 7.17 -8.40
CA GLY A 193 -21.04 7.18 -7.92
C GLY A 193 -21.75 5.83 -8.02
N GLY A 194 -21.08 4.76 -8.46
CA GLY A 194 -21.66 3.43 -8.63
C GLY A 194 -22.12 2.80 -7.32
N ILE A 195 -21.21 2.57 -6.38
CA ILE A 195 -21.53 1.97 -5.06
C ILE A 195 -22.46 2.89 -4.26
N GLN A 196 -22.26 4.20 -4.35
CA GLN A 196 -23.09 5.21 -3.69
C GLN A 196 -24.55 5.09 -4.13
N ARG A 197 -24.82 4.94 -5.43
CA ARG A 197 -26.18 4.80 -5.97
C ARG A 197 -26.86 3.54 -5.43
N MET A 198 -26.10 2.45 -5.29
CA MET A 198 -26.60 1.20 -4.73
C MET A 198 -26.95 1.36 -3.25
N LEU A 199 -26.08 2.00 -2.47
CA LEU A 199 -26.30 2.30 -1.05
C LEU A 199 -27.50 3.24 -0.84
N GLU A 200 -27.61 4.30 -1.66
CA GLU A 200 -28.74 5.24 -1.65
C GLU A 200 -30.07 4.54 -2.00
N SER A 201 -30.07 3.70 -3.03
CA SER A 201 -31.26 2.90 -3.41
C SER A 201 -31.64 1.89 -2.33
N ALA A 202 -30.62 1.35 -1.65
CA ALA A 202 -30.79 0.51 -0.48
C ALA A 202 -31.02 1.33 0.81
N GLY A 203 -31.16 2.66 0.79
CA GLY A 203 -31.43 3.45 1.99
C GLY A 203 -30.46 3.18 3.15
N LEU A 204 -29.25 2.73 2.84
CA LEU A 204 -28.20 2.45 3.82
C LEU A 204 -27.42 3.75 4.07
N PRO A 205 -27.25 4.16 5.34
CA PRO A 205 -26.31 5.22 5.66
C PRO A 205 -24.89 4.85 5.23
N PHE A 206 -24.16 5.80 4.65
CA PHE A 206 -22.77 5.58 4.26
C PHE A 206 -21.91 6.83 4.41
N VAL A 207 -20.61 6.60 4.57
CA VAL A 207 -19.52 7.59 4.53
C VAL A 207 -19.19 7.95 3.08
N GLY A 208 -19.08 9.23 2.78
CA GLY A 208 -18.69 9.76 1.48
C GLY A 208 -19.78 10.55 0.76
N THR A 209 -19.42 11.01 -0.43
CA THR A 209 -20.24 11.89 -1.28
C THR A 209 -21.40 11.14 -1.94
N SER A 210 -22.54 11.80 -2.17
CA SER A 210 -23.69 11.18 -2.87
C SER A 210 -23.39 10.79 -4.32
N ALA A 211 -24.13 9.84 -4.87
CA ALA A 211 -23.89 9.30 -6.22
C ALA A 211 -23.87 10.37 -7.33
N ALA A 212 -24.77 11.34 -7.27
CA ALA A 212 -24.87 12.41 -8.28
C ALA A 212 -23.66 13.36 -8.24
N ALA A 213 -23.27 13.81 -7.04
CA ALA A 213 -22.10 14.66 -6.86
C ALA A 213 -20.80 13.90 -7.15
N ALA A 214 -20.74 12.62 -6.79
CA ALA A 214 -19.60 11.76 -7.04
C ALA A 214 -19.34 11.59 -8.54
N SER A 215 -20.38 11.24 -9.29
CA SER A 215 -20.30 11.11 -10.75
C SER A 215 -19.89 12.39 -11.47
N MET A 216 -20.23 13.58 -10.93
CA MET A 216 -19.81 14.86 -11.49
C MET A 216 -18.33 15.15 -11.19
N ALA A 217 -17.90 14.92 -9.95
CA ALA A 217 -16.54 15.25 -9.50
C ALA A 217 -15.48 14.28 -10.03
N PHE A 218 -15.83 13.00 -10.22
CA PHE A 218 -14.90 11.97 -10.69
C PHE A 218 -14.55 12.10 -12.19
N ASP A 219 -15.44 12.72 -12.98
CA ASP A 219 -15.16 13.04 -14.38
C ASP A 219 -14.37 14.33 -14.48
N LYS A 220 -13.07 14.22 -14.78
CA LYS A 220 -12.14 15.37 -14.80
C LYS A 220 -12.58 16.47 -15.76
N PHE A 221 -13.13 16.11 -16.91
CA PHE A 221 -13.57 17.10 -17.90
C PHE A 221 -14.85 17.80 -17.43
N ALA A 222 -15.84 17.04 -16.98
CA ALA A 222 -17.10 17.62 -16.48
C ALA A 222 -16.87 18.48 -15.22
N ALA A 223 -16.03 18.03 -14.29
CA ALA A 223 -15.65 18.78 -13.12
C ALA A 223 -14.96 20.10 -13.49
N ALA A 224 -13.99 20.09 -14.41
CA ALA A 224 -13.31 21.31 -14.86
C ALA A 224 -14.26 22.31 -15.54
N GLU A 225 -15.20 21.84 -16.36
CA GLU A 225 -16.22 22.69 -16.98
C GLU A 225 -17.14 23.34 -15.95
N GLU A 226 -17.62 22.56 -14.97
CA GLU A 226 -18.49 23.07 -13.91
C GLU A 226 -17.75 24.05 -12.99
N LEU A 227 -16.50 23.77 -12.64
CA LEU A 227 -15.64 24.69 -11.90
C LEU A 227 -15.43 26.01 -12.66
N GLY A 228 -15.18 25.92 -13.97
CA GLY A 228 -15.09 27.10 -14.84
C GLY A 228 -16.37 27.94 -14.80
N ARG A 229 -17.54 27.29 -14.88
CA ARG A 229 -18.86 27.94 -14.76
C ARG A 229 -19.10 28.60 -13.40
N LEU A 230 -18.52 28.03 -12.35
CA LEU A 230 -18.56 28.56 -10.98
C LEU A 230 -17.50 29.65 -10.72
N GLY A 231 -16.68 29.99 -11.72
CA GLY A 231 -15.70 31.07 -11.67
C GLY A 231 -14.31 30.67 -11.16
N PHE A 232 -14.02 29.38 -11.04
CA PHE A 232 -12.67 28.89 -10.78
C PHE A 232 -11.80 28.98 -12.03
N ALA A 233 -10.52 29.24 -11.83
CA ALA A 233 -9.54 29.07 -12.88
C ALA A 233 -9.37 27.57 -13.19
N THR A 234 -9.50 27.21 -14.46
CA THR A 234 -9.27 25.83 -14.93
C THR A 234 -8.32 25.83 -16.14
N LEU A 235 -7.50 24.79 -16.22
CA LEU A 235 -6.62 24.57 -17.35
C LEU A 235 -7.48 24.33 -18.60
N PRO A 236 -7.11 24.89 -19.76
CA PRO A 236 -7.76 24.53 -21.00
C PRO A 236 -7.64 23.03 -21.23
N SER A 237 -8.77 22.40 -21.55
CA SER A 237 -8.85 20.99 -21.88
C SER A 237 -9.69 20.76 -23.15
N PHE A 238 -9.51 19.60 -23.77
CA PHE A 238 -10.22 19.10 -24.93
C PHE A 238 -10.59 17.64 -24.68
N LEU A 239 -11.82 17.26 -25.02
CA LEU A 239 -12.33 15.91 -24.84
C LEU A 239 -12.32 15.15 -26.16
N ILE A 240 -11.81 13.91 -26.14
CA ILE A 240 -11.83 12.98 -27.26
C ILE A 240 -12.78 11.83 -26.90
N GLU A 241 -13.75 11.57 -27.78
CA GLU A 241 -14.74 10.47 -27.67
C GLU A 241 -14.84 9.65 -28.97
N ASP A 242 -14.54 10.25 -30.14
CA ASP A 242 -14.57 9.59 -31.46
C ASP A 242 -13.34 9.99 -32.29
N SER A 243 -12.39 9.06 -32.44
CA SER A 243 -11.02 9.36 -32.89
C SER A 243 -10.92 9.98 -34.28
N VAL A 244 -11.90 9.75 -35.17
CA VAL A 244 -11.88 10.27 -36.55
C VAL A 244 -12.42 11.70 -36.65
N ALA A 245 -13.37 12.09 -35.80
CA ALA A 245 -13.97 13.42 -35.80
C ALA A 245 -13.12 14.46 -35.04
N ASP A 246 -12.36 14.00 -34.04
CA ASP A 246 -11.72 14.86 -33.06
C ASP A 246 -10.37 15.45 -33.52
N ALA A 247 -9.70 14.84 -34.51
CA ALA A 247 -8.38 15.27 -34.97
C ALA A 247 -8.33 16.71 -35.51
N ASN A 248 -9.27 17.09 -36.38
CA ASN A 248 -9.31 18.46 -36.93
C ASN A 248 -9.70 19.51 -35.88
N SER A 249 -10.57 19.14 -34.95
CA SER A 249 -10.99 19.99 -33.84
C SER A 249 -9.85 20.20 -32.84
N LEU A 250 -9.03 19.16 -32.61
CA LEU A 250 -7.85 19.24 -31.77
C LEU A 250 -6.79 20.18 -32.35
N VAL A 251 -6.57 20.16 -33.68
CA VAL A 251 -5.68 21.15 -34.35
C VAL A 251 -6.14 22.58 -34.06
N GLN A 252 -7.44 22.85 -34.19
CA GLN A 252 -7.99 24.18 -33.90
C GLN A 252 -7.86 24.55 -32.41
N TRP A 253 -7.97 23.56 -31.53
CA TRP A 253 -7.77 23.76 -30.09
C TRP A 253 -6.31 24.09 -29.77
N PHE A 254 -5.32 23.44 -30.41
CA PHE A 254 -3.91 23.79 -30.29
C PHE A 254 -3.66 25.24 -30.73
N ASP A 255 -4.17 25.64 -31.90
CA ASP A 255 -4.04 27.01 -32.41
C ASP A 255 -4.64 28.05 -31.45
N LYS A 256 -5.85 27.77 -30.93
CA LYS A 256 -6.56 28.66 -30.00
C LYS A 256 -5.78 28.89 -28.71
N ASN A 257 -5.08 27.87 -28.23
CA ASN A 257 -4.29 27.93 -27.00
C ASN A 257 -2.83 28.33 -27.23
N GLY A 258 -2.43 28.65 -28.46
CA GLY A 258 -1.08 29.09 -28.79
C GLY A 258 -0.03 27.98 -28.69
N LEU A 259 -0.43 26.72 -28.82
CA LEU A 259 0.46 25.57 -28.77
C LEU A 259 1.01 25.28 -30.17
N ASP A 260 2.29 24.89 -30.24
CA ASP A 260 2.88 24.39 -31.48
C ASP A 260 2.23 23.05 -31.86
N ARG A 261 1.81 22.90 -33.12
CA ARG A 261 1.09 21.70 -33.56
C ARG A 261 1.95 20.44 -33.59
N SER A 262 3.27 20.57 -33.66
CA SER A 262 4.23 19.46 -33.70
C SER A 262 4.92 19.21 -32.35
N ASP A 263 5.16 20.24 -31.54
CA ASP A 263 5.99 20.15 -30.33
C ASP A 263 5.31 20.72 -29.07
N GLY A 264 4.09 21.23 -29.20
CA GLY A 264 3.33 21.77 -28.07
C GLY A 264 3.03 20.67 -27.05
N ARG A 265 3.39 20.90 -25.78
CA ARG A 265 3.20 19.93 -24.70
C ARG A 265 1.78 19.94 -24.15
N VAL A 266 1.21 18.75 -24.06
CA VAL A 266 -0.11 18.49 -23.45
C VAL A 266 -0.05 17.24 -22.57
N VAL A 267 -0.99 17.11 -21.65
CA VAL A 267 -1.21 15.89 -20.87
C VAL A 267 -2.41 15.15 -21.48
N VAL A 268 -2.25 13.86 -21.75
CA VAL A 268 -3.30 12.97 -22.22
C VAL A 268 -3.65 12.02 -21.08
N LYS A 269 -4.91 12.01 -20.64
CA LYS A 269 -5.38 11.24 -19.47
C LYS A 269 -6.82 10.76 -19.64
N PRO A 270 -7.21 9.60 -19.07
CA PRO A 270 -8.61 9.18 -19.02
C PRO A 270 -9.46 10.14 -18.17
N ALA A 271 -10.71 10.39 -18.60
CA ALA A 271 -11.62 11.29 -17.90
C ALA A 271 -12.06 10.73 -16.53
N ARG A 272 -12.28 9.41 -16.43
CA ARG A 272 -12.93 8.68 -15.33
C ARG A 272 -12.07 7.50 -14.82
N ALA A 273 -10.77 7.70 -14.67
CA ALA A 273 -9.89 6.76 -13.98
C ALA A 273 -9.02 7.49 -12.92
N GLY A 274 -8.35 6.73 -12.04
CA GLY A 274 -7.48 7.30 -11.01
C GLY A 274 -6.39 8.22 -11.57
N SER A 275 -5.89 9.15 -10.74
CA SER A 275 -5.02 10.28 -11.13
C SER A 275 -3.62 9.90 -11.66
N SER A 276 -3.32 8.61 -11.82
CA SER A 276 -2.06 8.11 -12.37
C SER A 276 -2.20 6.92 -13.31
N VAL A 277 -3.43 6.50 -13.62
CA VAL A 277 -3.69 5.40 -14.57
C VAL A 277 -3.83 5.99 -15.96
N GLY A 278 -2.96 5.58 -16.90
CA GLY A 278 -3.04 6.02 -18.29
C GLY A 278 -2.74 7.50 -18.52
N VAL A 279 -2.00 8.17 -17.62
CA VAL A 279 -1.60 9.56 -17.76
C VAL A 279 -0.26 9.64 -18.49
N SER A 280 -0.16 10.49 -19.51
CA SER A 280 1.10 10.66 -20.26
C SER A 280 1.24 12.06 -20.85
N VAL A 281 2.48 12.55 -21.00
CA VAL A 281 2.77 13.81 -21.71
C VAL A 281 2.85 13.54 -23.21
N ALA A 282 2.16 14.33 -24.03
CA ALA A 282 2.26 14.27 -25.48
C ALA A 282 2.80 15.58 -26.07
N PHE A 283 3.51 15.47 -27.20
CA PHE A 283 4.13 16.55 -27.96
C PHE A 283 3.41 16.67 -29.32
N GLY A 284 2.71 17.78 -29.51
CA GLY A 284 1.93 18.05 -30.71
C GLY A 284 0.64 17.24 -30.83
N VAL A 285 -0.08 17.51 -31.92
CA VAL A 285 -1.41 16.93 -32.19
C VAL A 285 -1.33 15.44 -32.50
N GLU A 286 -0.34 15.02 -33.29
CA GLU A 286 -0.21 13.64 -33.75
C GLU A 286 0.03 12.68 -32.58
N GLN A 287 0.96 13.01 -31.69
CA GLN A 287 1.25 12.18 -30.53
C GLN A 287 0.10 12.19 -29.52
N ALA A 288 -0.60 13.33 -29.37
CA ALA A 288 -1.77 13.40 -28.49
C ALA A 288 -2.91 12.47 -28.95
N ILE A 289 -3.19 12.43 -30.25
CA ILE A 289 -4.17 11.50 -30.84
C ILE A 289 -3.71 10.06 -30.66
N GLN A 290 -2.45 9.74 -30.99
CA GLN A 290 -1.92 8.39 -30.86
C GLN A 290 -2.08 7.86 -29.43
N LYS A 291 -1.75 8.67 -28.43
CA LYS A 291 -1.87 8.31 -27.01
C LYS A 291 -3.33 8.17 -26.59
N ALA A 292 -4.22 9.04 -27.08
CA ALA A 292 -5.65 8.93 -26.81
C ALA A 292 -6.26 7.67 -27.44
N GLU A 293 -5.94 7.36 -28.69
CA GLU A 293 -6.36 6.14 -29.37
C GLU A 293 -5.86 4.87 -28.66
N GLN A 294 -4.63 4.91 -28.15
CA GLN A 294 -4.09 3.81 -27.34
C GLN A 294 -4.94 3.58 -26.07
N LEU A 295 -5.26 4.63 -25.31
CA LEU A 295 -6.10 4.50 -24.10
C LEU A 295 -7.51 3.97 -24.40
N LEU A 296 -8.11 4.45 -25.50
CA LEU A 296 -9.42 3.99 -25.98
C LEU A 296 -9.37 2.51 -26.40
N ALA A 297 -8.32 2.11 -27.14
CA ALA A 297 -8.13 0.74 -27.61
C ALA A 297 -7.84 -0.24 -26.47
N GLU A 298 -7.12 0.20 -25.44
CA GLU A 298 -6.87 -0.55 -24.20
C GLU A 298 -8.13 -0.67 -23.32
N GLY A 299 -9.19 0.10 -23.62
CA GLY A 299 -10.44 0.07 -22.88
C GLY A 299 -10.33 0.67 -21.47
N VAL A 300 -9.37 1.57 -21.24
CA VAL A 300 -9.13 2.22 -19.95
C VAL A 300 -10.30 3.15 -19.59
N ASP A 301 -10.74 3.95 -20.57
CA ASP A 301 -11.93 4.77 -20.51
C ASP A 301 -12.44 5.00 -21.94
N GLU A 302 -13.72 5.32 -22.09
CA GLU A 302 -14.36 5.69 -23.36
C GLU A 302 -14.18 7.18 -23.68
N ARG A 303 -13.58 7.95 -22.75
CA ARG A 303 -13.43 9.40 -22.82
C ARG A 303 -12.02 9.79 -22.40
N VAL A 304 -11.31 10.50 -23.27
CA VAL A 304 -9.92 10.93 -23.03
C VAL A 304 -9.84 12.45 -23.00
N VAL A 305 -9.15 12.99 -22.01
CA VAL A 305 -8.91 14.42 -21.85
C VAL A 305 -7.51 14.74 -22.33
N VAL A 306 -7.41 15.72 -23.22
CA VAL A 306 -6.17 16.41 -23.59
C VAL A 306 -6.16 17.75 -22.88
N GLU A 307 -5.21 17.97 -21.98
CA GLU A 307 -5.12 19.17 -21.13
C GLU A 307 -3.79 19.87 -21.36
N LEU A 308 -3.77 21.20 -21.20
CA LEU A 308 -2.54 21.98 -21.36
C LEU A 308 -1.52 21.59 -20.27
N PHE A 309 -0.26 21.36 -20.65
CA PHE A 309 0.80 21.05 -19.71
C PHE A 309 1.13 22.26 -18.81
N ALA A 310 1.02 22.09 -17.49
CA ALA A 310 1.25 23.14 -16.49
C ALA A 310 2.74 23.51 -16.33
N GLU A 311 3.35 24.08 -17.37
CA GLU A 311 4.78 24.39 -17.39
C GLU A 311 5.19 25.38 -16.29
N GLY A 312 6.21 25.01 -15.51
CA GLY A 312 6.69 25.80 -14.37
C GLY A 312 5.72 25.86 -13.18
N GLY A 313 4.61 25.12 -13.24
CA GLY A 313 3.66 24.97 -12.16
C GLY A 313 4.23 24.14 -11.01
N LYS A 314 3.79 24.44 -9.80
CA LYS A 314 4.09 23.63 -8.62
C LYS A 314 2.85 22.83 -8.21
N GLU A 315 2.97 21.51 -8.16
CA GLU A 315 1.88 20.63 -7.77
C GLU A 315 1.61 20.70 -6.27
N PHE A 316 0.33 20.66 -5.88
CA PHE A 316 -0.08 20.56 -4.49
C PHE A 316 -1.24 19.57 -4.31
N THR A 317 -1.35 19.05 -3.09
CA THR A 317 -2.47 18.23 -2.63
C THR A 317 -3.05 18.83 -1.36
N ALA A 318 -4.37 18.88 -1.24
CA ALA A 318 -5.09 19.40 -0.08
C ALA A 318 -6.22 18.46 0.35
N ILE A 319 -6.25 18.09 1.63
CA ILE A 319 -7.34 17.33 2.24
C ILE A 319 -8.38 18.30 2.77
N VAL A 320 -9.64 18.08 2.39
CA VAL A 320 -10.79 18.82 2.89
C VAL A 320 -11.61 17.88 3.78
N LEU A 321 -11.94 18.33 4.99
CA LEU A 321 -12.82 17.64 5.93
C LEU A 321 -14.12 18.42 6.11
N ASP A 322 -15.25 17.74 6.10
CA ASP A 322 -16.54 18.35 6.43
C ASP A 322 -16.76 18.22 7.95
N SER A 323 -16.94 19.34 8.64
CA SER A 323 -17.16 19.36 10.10
C SER A 323 -18.63 19.39 10.49
N ARG A 324 -19.54 19.61 9.52
CA ARG A 324 -21.01 19.73 9.64
C ARG A 324 -21.55 20.32 10.95
N ILE A 325 -22.16 21.51 10.86
CA ILE A 325 -23.00 22.04 11.93
C ILE A 325 -24.47 21.77 11.61
N GLY A 326 -25.05 20.77 12.28
CA GLY A 326 -26.40 20.29 11.98
C GLY A 326 -26.48 19.72 10.56
N SER A 327 -27.40 20.23 9.74
CA SER A 327 -27.50 19.82 8.32
C SER A 327 -26.56 20.58 7.38
N THR A 328 -25.82 21.57 7.86
CA THR A 328 -25.03 22.50 7.04
C THR A 328 -23.58 22.04 6.96
N SER A 329 -23.08 21.82 5.74
CA SER A 329 -21.67 21.50 5.50
C SER A 329 -20.76 22.69 5.83
N GLN A 330 -19.66 22.41 6.53
CA GLN A 330 -18.63 23.37 6.92
C GLN A 330 -17.27 22.74 6.57
N PRO A 331 -16.84 22.86 5.30
CA PRO A 331 -15.60 22.26 4.84
C PRO A 331 -14.39 23.03 5.38
N ILE A 332 -13.45 22.31 5.97
CA ILE A 332 -12.19 22.79 6.50
C ILE A 332 -11.09 22.12 5.70
N THR A 333 -10.28 22.93 5.00
CA THR A 333 -9.11 22.43 4.30
C THR A 333 -7.92 22.40 5.24
N LEU A 334 -7.30 21.23 5.39
CA LEU A 334 -6.08 21.02 6.16
C LEU A 334 -4.90 21.77 5.53
N LEU A 335 -3.71 21.64 6.12
CA LEU A 335 -2.50 22.23 5.56
C LEU A 335 -2.14 21.50 4.26
N PRO A 336 -2.12 22.19 3.10
CA PRO A 336 -1.78 21.54 1.84
C PRO A 336 -0.34 21.03 1.85
N THR A 337 -0.01 20.17 0.90
CA THR A 337 1.33 19.61 0.69
C THR A 337 1.81 19.97 -0.71
N GLU A 338 3.01 20.53 -0.84
CA GLU A 338 3.69 20.67 -2.13
C GLU A 338 4.33 19.34 -2.50
N VAL A 339 4.10 18.90 -3.74
CA VAL A 339 4.72 17.72 -4.32
C VAL A 339 5.84 18.17 -5.26
N LYS A 340 7.09 17.88 -4.90
CA LYS A 340 8.27 18.32 -5.67
C LYS A 340 9.06 17.12 -6.17
N LEU A 341 9.11 16.96 -7.49
CA LEU A 341 9.97 15.96 -8.14
C LEU A 341 11.45 16.41 -8.03
N ARG A 342 12.34 15.51 -7.60
CA ARG A 342 13.79 15.72 -7.69
C ARG A 342 14.23 15.41 -9.13
N ALA A 343 14.97 16.34 -9.74
CA ALA A 343 15.42 16.17 -11.13
C ALA A 343 16.24 14.87 -11.28
N PRO A 344 15.93 14.00 -12.25
CA PRO A 344 16.72 12.81 -12.51
C PRO A 344 18.11 13.23 -13.02
N GLY A 345 19.16 12.66 -12.44
CA GLY A 345 20.43 12.56 -13.17
C GLY A 345 20.21 11.56 -14.31
N ASP A 346 20.18 12.04 -15.55
CA ASP A 346 20.28 11.27 -16.81
C ASP A 346 19.45 9.97 -16.94
N VAL A 347 18.19 9.92 -16.49
CA VAL A 347 17.28 8.80 -16.82
C VAL A 347 15.90 9.32 -17.27
N ASP A 348 15.57 9.00 -18.53
CA ASP A 348 14.30 9.07 -19.31
C ASP A 348 13.20 10.11 -18.98
N ALA A 349 12.54 10.59 -20.04
CA ALA A 349 11.45 11.58 -20.03
C ALA A 349 10.21 11.20 -19.17
N ASP A 350 10.07 9.93 -18.77
CA ASP A 350 9.02 9.46 -17.86
C ASP A 350 9.24 9.91 -16.39
N GLY A 351 10.38 10.55 -16.10
CA GLY A 351 10.68 11.14 -14.79
C GLY A 351 9.91 12.43 -14.44
N GLU A 352 9.20 13.04 -15.39
CA GLU A 352 8.59 14.37 -15.24
C GLU A 352 7.18 14.39 -14.61
N ILE A 353 6.55 13.22 -14.37
CA ILE A 353 5.20 13.12 -13.81
C ILE A 353 5.22 12.47 -12.42
N PHE A 354 4.37 12.96 -11.52
CA PHE A 354 4.04 12.29 -10.26
C PHE A 354 3.11 11.10 -10.49
N ASP A 355 3.70 9.96 -10.88
CA ASP A 355 3.00 8.73 -11.25
C ASP A 355 2.55 7.87 -10.04
N PHE A 356 1.88 6.76 -10.33
CA PHE A 356 1.34 5.83 -9.33
C PHE A 356 2.43 5.29 -8.39
N ARG A 357 3.59 4.93 -8.95
CA ARG A 357 4.72 4.39 -8.17
C ARG A 357 5.23 5.47 -7.21
N LYS A 358 5.39 6.71 -7.68
CA LYS A 358 5.84 7.83 -6.85
C LYS A 358 4.82 8.23 -5.76
N LYS A 359 3.52 8.00 -6.00
CA LYS A 359 2.43 8.30 -5.05
C LYS A 359 2.28 7.30 -3.91
N TYR A 360 2.53 6.02 -4.17
CA TYR A 360 2.16 4.94 -3.25
C TYR A 360 3.32 4.05 -2.81
N LEU A 361 4.51 4.21 -3.41
CA LEU A 361 5.71 3.46 -3.02
C LEU A 361 6.82 4.40 -2.55
N PRO A 362 7.62 4.01 -1.53
CA PRO A 362 8.75 4.80 -1.07
C PRO A 362 9.73 5.11 -2.22
N THR A 363 10.04 6.39 -2.40
CA THR A 363 10.96 6.83 -3.45
C THR A 363 11.73 8.06 -3.00
N SER A 364 13.03 8.14 -3.34
CA SER A 364 13.84 9.34 -3.13
C SER A 364 13.65 10.40 -4.21
N GLN A 365 12.84 10.11 -5.23
CA GLN A 365 12.59 10.96 -6.39
C GLN A 365 11.57 12.08 -6.13
N VAL A 366 10.87 12.06 -4.99
CA VAL A 366 9.86 13.06 -4.64
C VAL A 366 10.13 13.58 -3.24
N VAL A 367 9.89 14.87 -3.03
CA VAL A 367 9.92 15.51 -1.72
C VAL A 367 8.57 16.14 -1.45
N PHE A 368 8.07 15.96 -0.23
CA PHE A 368 6.80 16.50 0.24
C PHE A 368 7.04 17.60 1.27
N HIS A 369 6.56 18.81 1.01
CA HIS A 369 6.62 19.92 1.97
C HIS A 369 5.22 20.24 2.49
N THR A 370 5.00 20.11 3.80
CA THR A 370 3.72 20.42 4.47
C THR A 370 3.98 21.29 5.71
N PRO A 371 3.54 22.57 5.72
CA PRO A 371 2.88 23.30 4.61
C PRO A 371 3.80 23.47 3.38
N PRO A 372 3.27 23.82 2.19
CA PRO A 372 4.07 23.97 0.98
C PRO A 372 4.99 25.19 1.09
N GLN A 373 6.09 25.24 0.33
CA GLN A 373 6.99 26.40 0.27
C GLN A 373 6.44 27.49 -0.66
N PHE A 374 5.15 27.79 -0.51
CA PHE A 374 4.42 28.79 -1.29
C PHE A 374 4.25 30.09 -0.48
N PRO A 375 3.94 31.22 -1.14
CA PRO A 375 3.51 32.41 -0.43
C PRO A 375 2.29 32.13 0.46
N LEU A 376 2.21 32.76 1.64
CA LEU A 376 1.07 32.58 2.57
C LEU A 376 -0.29 32.89 1.91
N GLU A 377 -0.33 33.87 1.00
CA GLU A 377 -1.50 34.18 0.18
C GLU A 377 -1.96 32.95 -0.63
N ALA A 378 -1.02 32.26 -1.29
CA ALA A 378 -1.30 31.04 -2.06
C ALA A 378 -1.80 29.89 -1.21
N ILE A 379 -1.24 29.69 -0.02
CA ILE A 379 -1.74 28.69 0.93
C ILE A 379 -3.18 29.02 1.34
N GLY A 380 -3.46 30.29 1.63
CA GLY A 380 -4.80 30.77 1.95
C GLY A 380 -5.80 30.53 0.82
N GLU A 381 -5.44 30.85 -0.41
CA GLU A 381 -6.29 30.66 -1.60
C GLU A 381 -6.50 29.18 -1.95
N ILE A 382 -5.49 28.33 -1.78
CA ILE A 382 -5.66 26.87 -1.91
C ILE A 382 -6.69 26.38 -0.89
N ARG A 383 -6.53 26.76 0.39
CA ARG A 383 -7.42 26.30 1.47
C ARG A 383 -8.86 26.79 1.27
N GLN A 384 -9.05 28.07 0.99
CA GLN A 384 -10.37 28.67 0.77
C GLN A 384 -11.00 28.17 -0.53
N GLY A 385 -10.22 28.07 -1.60
CA GLY A 385 -10.67 27.57 -2.89
C GLY A 385 -11.12 26.11 -2.83
N ALA A 386 -10.35 25.23 -2.18
CA ALA A 386 -10.70 23.82 -2.01
C ALA A 386 -11.97 23.64 -1.14
N ALA A 387 -12.09 24.40 -0.04
CA ALA A 387 -13.29 24.38 0.80
C ALA A 387 -14.54 24.85 0.02
N LYS A 388 -14.40 25.92 -0.76
CA LYS A 388 -15.48 26.44 -1.60
C LYS A 388 -15.87 25.48 -2.72
N LEU A 389 -14.89 24.85 -3.38
CA LEU A 389 -15.11 23.81 -4.38
C LEU A 389 -15.89 22.65 -3.78
N PHE A 390 -15.47 22.17 -2.61
CA PHE A 390 -16.12 21.07 -1.89
C PHE A 390 -17.60 21.36 -1.62
N GLN A 391 -17.90 22.57 -1.14
CA GLN A 391 -19.27 23.02 -0.87
C GLN A 391 -20.10 23.13 -2.15
N LEU A 392 -19.56 23.75 -3.20
CA LEU A 392 -20.29 24.04 -4.44
C LEU A 392 -20.59 22.77 -5.25
N LEU A 393 -19.69 21.79 -5.24
CA LEU A 393 -19.92 20.49 -5.86
C LEU A 393 -20.77 19.55 -4.99
N GLY A 394 -21.12 19.96 -3.77
CA GLY A 394 -21.97 19.17 -2.87
C GLY A 394 -21.28 17.91 -2.34
N LEU A 395 -19.95 17.97 -2.19
CA LEU A 395 -19.15 16.88 -1.62
C LEU A 395 -19.46 16.71 -0.11
N ARG A 396 -19.11 15.56 0.46
CA ARG A 396 -19.44 15.21 1.86
C ARG A 396 -18.29 14.47 2.53
N ASP A 397 -18.22 14.64 3.85
CA ASP A 397 -17.29 13.99 4.79
C ASP A 397 -15.83 14.37 4.60
N PHE A 398 -15.24 14.01 3.47
CA PHE A 398 -13.88 14.38 3.13
C PHE A 398 -13.61 14.22 1.64
N ALA A 399 -12.55 14.86 1.15
CA ALA A 399 -12.03 14.67 -0.20
C ALA A 399 -10.56 15.05 -0.25
N ARG A 400 -9.82 14.49 -1.21
CA ARG A 400 -8.48 14.95 -1.59
C ARG A 400 -8.59 15.75 -2.89
N VAL A 401 -8.16 17.01 -2.84
CA VAL A 401 -8.13 17.90 -4.00
C VAL A 401 -6.68 18.14 -4.40
N ASP A 402 -6.34 17.78 -5.63
CA ASP A 402 -5.02 18.01 -6.22
C ASP A 402 -5.08 19.21 -7.18
N GLY A 403 -3.95 19.90 -7.35
CA GLY A 403 -3.90 21.08 -8.20
C GLY A 403 -2.50 21.65 -8.41
N TRP A 404 -2.46 22.81 -9.05
CA TRP A 404 -1.24 23.48 -9.48
C TRP A 404 -1.25 24.95 -9.04
N LEU A 405 -0.12 25.41 -8.51
CA LEU A 405 0.20 26.83 -8.40
C LEU A 405 1.02 27.25 -9.61
N LEU A 406 0.42 28.03 -10.50
CA LEU A 406 1.05 28.51 -11.72
C LEU A 406 1.60 29.93 -11.50
N PRO A 407 2.87 30.21 -11.85
CA PRO A 407 3.43 31.55 -11.75
C PRO A 407 2.82 32.50 -12.79
N PHE A 408 2.89 33.80 -12.53
CA PHE A 408 2.42 34.84 -13.46
C PHE A 408 3.05 34.82 -14.85
N SER A 409 4.26 34.28 -14.95
CA SER A 409 4.96 34.12 -16.23
C SER A 409 4.31 33.09 -17.15
N CYS A 410 3.41 32.24 -16.64
CA CYS A 410 2.67 31.30 -17.45
C CYS A 410 1.64 32.04 -18.33
N ASN A 411 1.92 32.12 -19.63
CA ASN A 411 1.02 32.67 -20.65
C ASN A 411 -0.11 31.69 -21.00
N ILE A 412 -0.84 31.19 -20.00
CA ILE A 412 -1.96 30.27 -20.22
C ILE A 412 -3.26 31.06 -20.25
N ASN A 413 -3.97 31.02 -21.38
CA ASN A 413 -5.31 31.58 -21.51
C ASN A 413 -6.32 30.71 -20.74
N MET A 414 -6.50 30.98 -19.46
CA MET A 414 -7.43 30.25 -18.60
C MET A 414 -8.85 30.26 -19.16
N ASN A 415 -9.57 29.16 -18.98
CA ASN A 415 -10.99 29.08 -19.33
C ASN A 415 -11.80 30.03 -18.43
N ARG A 416 -12.53 30.98 -19.03
CA ARG A 416 -13.39 31.97 -18.35
C ARG A 416 -14.86 31.77 -18.68
N HIS A 417 -15.40 30.58 -18.43
CA HIS A 417 -16.80 30.29 -18.76
C HIS A 417 -17.75 31.10 -17.85
N GLY A 418 -18.45 32.08 -18.43
CA GLY A 418 -19.50 32.85 -17.74
C GLY A 418 -19.01 34.01 -16.85
N VAL A 419 -17.71 34.28 -16.78
CA VAL A 419 -17.12 35.38 -15.97
C VAL A 419 -16.87 36.60 -16.87
N GLY A 420 -17.31 37.79 -16.44
CA GLY A 420 -17.13 39.03 -17.20
C GLY A 420 -15.64 39.33 -17.46
N LYS A 421 -15.31 40.01 -18.57
CA LYS A 421 -13.92 40.33 -18.96
C LYS A 421 -13.11 41.15 -17.92
N GLY A 422 -13.69 41.55 -16.79
CA GLY A 422 -13.03 42.29 -15.70
C GLY A 422 -13.13 41.66 -14.31
N ASP A 423 -13.81 40.53 -14.13
CA ASP A 423 -13.95 39.90 -12.81
C ASP A 423 -12.75 38.98 -12.50
N LYS A 424 -12.32 38.97 -11.23
CA LYS A 424 -11.21 38.15 -10.73
C LYS A 424 -11.66 36.70 -10.62
N LEU A 425 -10.89 35.76 -11.19
CA LEU A 425 -11.15 34.32 -11.06
C LEU A 425 -10.84 33.86 -9.63
N ILE A 426 -11.57 32.86 -9.14
CA ILE A 426 -11.22 32.18 -7.89
C ILE A 426 -9.87 31.47 -8.11
N GLY A 427 -8.93 31.66 -7.19
CA GLY A 427 -7.56 31.17 -7.28
C GLY A 427 -6.57 32.15 -7.92
N GLN A 428 -7.03 33.26 -8.51
CA GLN A 428 -6.12 34.30 -9.03
C GLN A 428 -5.56 35.13 -7.86
N MET A 429 -4.26 35.39 -7.87
CA MET A 429 -3.52 36.14 -6.83
C MET A 429 -2.56 37.12 -7.48
N ASP A 430 -1.83 37.92 -6.70
CA ASP A 430 -0.73 38.75 -7.20
C ASP A 430 0.60 37.96 -7.34
N SER A 431 0.68 36.79 -6.71
CA SER A 431 1.81 35.86 -6.78
C SER A 431 1.69 34.75 -7.84
N GLY A 432 0.48 34.42 -8.29
CA GLY A 432 0.23 33.44 -9.35
C GLY A 432 -1.26 33.12 -9.50
N ILE A 433 -1.55 31.92 -9.98
CA ILE A 433 -2.91 31.40 -10.04
C ILE A 433 -2.96 29.94 -9.58
N VAL A 434 -3.91 29.65 -8.68
CA VAL A 434 -4.23 28.31 -8.21
C VAL A 434 -5.26 27.70 -9.15
N VAL A 435 -4.97 26.49 -9.62
CA VAL A 435 -5.88 25.68 -10.44
C VAL A 435 -6.07 24.33 -9.77
N PHE A 436 -7.31 23.87 -9.66
CA PHE A 436 -7.64 22.53 -9.17
C PHE A 436 -7.78 21.59 -10.36
N SER A 437 -7.08 20.46 -10.36
CA SER A 437 -7.02 19.53 -11.50
C SER A 437 -7.78 18.24 -11.25
N ASP A 438 -7.70 17.68 -10.04
CA ASP A 438 -8.26 16.37 -9.73
C ASP A 438 -8.94 16.38 -8.36
N ILE A 439 -10.14 15.80 -8.30
CA ILE A 439 -10.94 15.67 -7.09
C ILE A 439 -11.12 14.18 -6.82
N ASN A 440 -10.50 13.69 -5.74
CA ASN A 440 -10.59 12.30 -5.32
C ASN A 440 -11.53 12.25 -4.11
N LEU A 441 -12.62 11.53 -4.26
CA LEU A 441 -13.72 11.50 -3.30
C LEU A 441 -13.44 10.54 -2.16
N MET A 442 -12.66 9.50 -2.46
CA MET A 442 -12.12 8.57 -1.49
C MET A 442 -10.61 8.72 -1.49
N SER A 443 -10.07 9.60 -0.64
CA SER A 443 -8.61 9.70 -0.50
C SER A 443 -8.05 8.32 -0.14
N GLY A 444 -6.91 7.97 -0.73
CA GLY A 444 -6.11 6.83 -0.26
C GLY A 444 -5.87 6.96 1.24
N MET A 445 -6.07 5.86 1.98
CA MET A 445 -5.90 5.78 3.43
C MET A 445 -4.82 4.76 3.79
N GLU A 446 -3.79 4.62 2.95
CA GLU A 446 -2.56 3.95 3.38
C GLU A 446 -1.95 4.74 4.56
N GLN A 447 -1.24 4.08 5.49
CA GLN A 447 -0.81 4.69 6.76
C GLN A 447 0.03 5.97 6.58
N THR A 448 0.74 6.10 5.47
CA THR A 448 1.56 7.26 5.11
C THR A 448 0.91 8.16 4.05
N SER A 449 -0.38 7.99 3.77
CA SER A 449 -1.12 8.82 2.81
C SER A 449 -1.23 10.29 3.20
N PHE A 450 -1.48 11.17 2.21
CA PHE A 450 -1.74 12.60 2.46
C PHE A 450 -2.85 12.85 3.48
N LEU A 451 -3.86 11.97 3.57
CA LEU A 451 -4.93 12.06 4.57
C LEU A 451 -4.34 12.12 5.98
N PHE A 452 -3.50 11.14 6.32
CA PHE A 452 -2.90 11.05 7.65
C PHE A 452 -1.73 12.01 7.85
N GLN A 453 -0.90 12.23 6.82
CA GLN A 453 0.20 13.20 6.91
C GLN A 453 -0.30 14.62 7.21
N GLN A 454 -1.32 15.10 6.50
CA GLN A 454 -1.88 16.45 6.73
C GLN A 454 -2.65 16.53 8.05
N ALA A 455 -3.34 15.45 8.44
CA ALA A 455 -4.01 15.34 9.74
C ALA A 455 -3.03 15.45 10.92
N ALA A 456 -1.93 14.70 10.85
CA ALA A 456 -0.89 14.71 11.88
C ALA A 456 -0.23 16.09 12.04
N LYS A 457 -0.12 16.86 10.95
CA LYS A 457 0.41 18.25 11.00
C LYS A 457 -0.48 19.22 11.75
N VAL A 458 -1.75 18.89 11.93
CA VAL A 458 -2.69 19.67 12.76
C VAL A 458 -3.04 18.96 14.07
N GLY A 459 -2.29 17.91 14.42
CA GLY A 459 -2.36 17.21 15.69
C GLY A 459 -3.42 16.09 15.78
N LEU A 460 -4.02 15.69 14.65
CA LEU A 460 -4.94 14.56 14.59
C LEU A 460 -4.16 13.24 14.38
N SER A 461 -4.49 12.20 15.14
CA SER A 461 -4.04 10.83 14.87
C SER A 461 -4.85 10.18 13.75
N HIS A 462 -4.41 9.02 13.25
CA HIS A 462 -5.20 8.22 12.29
C HIS A 462 -6.60 7.90 12.82
N ALA A 463 -6.70 7.48 14.09
CA ALA A 463 -7.97 7.23 14.74
C ALA A 463 -8.81 8.53 14.82
N GLY A 464 -8.19 9.64 15.22
CA GLY A 464 -8.87 10.93 15.35
C GLY A 464 -9.51 11.42 14.05
N ILE A 465 -8.79 11.36 12.92
CA ILE A 465 -9.36 11.76 11.63
C ILE A 465 -10.42 10.80 11.12
N LEU A 466 -10.23 9.48 11.28
CA LEU A 466 -11.21 8.48 10.85
C LEU A 466 -12.52 8.58 11.66
N ARG A 467 -12.42 8.78 12.98
CA ARG A 467 -13.58 9.03 13.84
C ARG A 467 -14.29 10.32 13.43
N ALA A 468 -13.55 11.41 13.18
CA ALA A 468 -14.14 12.66 12.70
C ALA A 468 -14.92 12.49 11.37
N ILE A 469 -14.38 11.70 10.43
CA ILE A 469 -15.04 11.36 9.17
C ILE A 469 -16.34 10.58 9.42
N VAL A 470 -16.28 9.54 10.26
CA VAL A 470 -17.44 8.70 10.58
C VAL A 470 -18.51 9.46 11.37
N ASP A 471 -18.10 10.34 12.29
CA ASP A 471 -19.00 11.21 13.03
C ASP A 471 -19.71 12.21 12.12
N CYS A 472 -18.96 12.86 11.22
CA CYS A 472 -19.56 13.74 10.21
C CYS A 472 -20.56 12.97 9.36
N ALA A 473 -20.21 11.76 8.92
CA ALA A 473 -21.10 10.93 8.12
C ALA A 473 -22.37 10.55 8.88
N SER A 474 -22.22 10.10 10.13
CA SER A 474 -23.29 9.67 11.02
C SER A 474 -24.25 10.82 11.35
N SER A 475 -23.74 12.04 11.52
CA SER A 475 -24.55 13.23 11.81
C SER A 475 -25.64 13.55 10.75
N ARG A 476 -25.49 13.04 9.52
CA ARG A 476 -26.51 13.16 8.46
C ARG A 476 -27.75 12.33 8.72
N TYR A 477 -27.65 11.33 9.59
CA TYR A 477 -28.65 10.29 9.77
C TYR A 477 -29.15 10.34 11.21
N ALA A 478 -30.34 10.92 11.43
CA ALA A 478 -30.90 11.15 12.77
C ALA A 478 -31.07 9.87 13.61
N GLN A 479 -31.08 8.69 12.98
CA GLN A 479 -31.15 7.40 13.66
C GLN A 479 -29.82 6.91 14.24
N ILE A 480 -28.69 7.51 13.85
CA ILE A 480 -27.36 7.11 14.31
C ILE A 480 -26.94 8.06 15.43
N PRO A 481 -26.67 7.57 16.65
CA PRO A 481 -26.18 8.41 17.73
C PRO A 481 -24.75 8.91 17.42
N PRO A 482 -24.34 10.08 17.95
CA PRO A 482 -22.95 10.51 17.85
C PRO A 482 -22.01 9.52 18.55
N LEU A 483 -20.77 9.39 18.06
CA LEU A 483 -19.77 8.55 18.73
C LEU A 483 -19.51 9.07 20.16
N LYS A 484 -19.16 8.14 21.05
CA LYS A 484 -18.76 8.51 22.41
C LYS A 484 -17.38 9.16 22.35
N ALA A 485 -17.15 10.16 23.21
CA ALA A 485 -15.81 10.70 23.42
C ALA A 485 -14.88 9.57 23.89
N GLU A 486 -13.65 9.55 23.38
CA GLU A 486 -12.69 8.47 23.60
C GLU A 486 -12.24 8.46 25.08
N ASN A 487 -12.90 7.65 25.93
CA ASN A 487 -12.25 7.25 27.18
C ASN A 487 -11.07 6.38 26.78
N ASN A 488 -9.85 6.91 26.92
CA ASN A 488 -8.58 6.26 26.58
C ASN A 488 -8.25 5.02 27.47
N GLN A 489 -9.27 4.30 27.96
CA GLN A 489 -9.14 2.97 28.52
C GLN A 489 -9.07 1.99 27.36
N ILE A 490 -7.85 1.51 27.13
CA ILE A 490 -7.54 0.40 26.25
C ILE A 490 -8.40 -0.80 26.65
N ILE A 491 -9.09 -1.38 25.67
CA ILE A 491 -9.77 -2.69 25.67
C ILE A 491 -9.23 -3.62 26.77
N GLN A 492 -9.93 -3.68 27.90
CA GLN A 492 -9.83 -4.82 28.82
C GLN A 492 -10.86 -5.84 28.35
N GLU A 493 -10.40 -6.86 27.62
CA GLU A 493 -11.26 -8.02 27.38
C GLU A 493 -11.50 -8.80 28.68
N PRO A 494 -12.71 -9.35 28.87
CA PRO A 494 -13.06 -10.10 30.06
C PRO A 494 -12.40 -11.48 29.99
N GLY A 495 -11.31 -11.67 30.74
CA GLY A 495 -10.65 -12.97 30.84
C GLY A 495 -9.26 -13.01 31.49
N SER A 496 -8.61 -11.87 31.73
CA SER A 496 -7.32 -11.82 32.44
C SER A 496 -7.47 -11.19 33.82
N ASP A 497 -8.14 -11.89 34.74
CA ASP A 497 -7.99 -11.61 36.16
C ASP A 497 -6.56 -12.00 36.57
N GLU A 498 -5.93 -11.13 37.36
CA GLU A 498 -4.55 -11.22 37.89
C GLU A 498 -3.40 -10.61 37.07
N TYR A 499 -3.51 -9.37 36.59
CA TYR A 499 -2.33 -8.48 36.60
C TYR A 499 -2.70 -7.07 37.09
N SER A 500 -2.11 -6.74 38.23
CA SER A 500 -2.30 -5.54 39.04
C SER A 500 -2.19 -4.22 38.28
N GLN A 501 -2.99 -3.25 38.73
CA GLN A 501 -2.82 -1.81 38.52
C GLN A 501 -1.34 -1.39 38.48
N SER A 502 -0.81 -1.07 37.30
CA SER A 502 0.46 -0.36 37.13
C SER A 502 0.25 0.83 36.20
N GLY A 503 0.91 1.95 36.48
CA GLY A 503 0.80 3.19 35.71
C GLY A 503 1.18 3.00 34.24
N LYS A 504 0.77 3.95 33.38
CA LYS A 504 1.14 3.96 31.95
C LYS A 504 2.68 3.85 31.80
N LYS A 505 3.17 2.74 31.23
CA LYS A 505 4.59 2.55 30.92
C LYS A 505 4.92 3.28 29.62
N LYS A 506 5.97 4.11 29.61
CA LYS A 506 6.44 4.77 28.38
C LYS A 506 7.17 3.77 27.49
N VAL A 507 6.92 3.82 26.18
CA VAL A 507 7.58 2.99 25.17
C VAL A 507 8.34 3.91 24.23
N PHE A 508 9.66 3.79 24.16
CA PHE A 508 10.52 4.52 23.22
C PHE A 508 10.84 3.61 22.06
N VAL A 509 10.65 4.06 20.82
CA VAL A 509 10.87 3.19 19.66
C VAL A 509 11.94 3.78 18.78
N LEU A 510 13.06 3.06 18.72
CA LEU A 510 14.23 3.46 17.99
C LEU A 510 14.21 2.77 16.62
N PHE A 511 14.23 3.57 15.55
CA PHE A 511 14.34 3.11 14.17
C PHE A 511 15.37 3.95 13.40
N GLY A 512 15.64 3.60 12.14
CA GLY A 512 16.68 4.23 11.32
C GLY A 512 17.98 3.44 11.33
N GLY A 513 19.13 4.12 11.26
CA GLY A 513 20.45 3.50 11.09
C GLY A 513 20.94 3.47 9.63
N ASP A 514 22.05 2.76 9.41
CA ASP A 514 22.78 2.75 8.14
C ASP A 514 22.17 1.76 7.11
N SER A 515 21.04 1.10 7.43
CA SER A 515 20.41 0.08 6.59
C SER A 515 18.98 0.46 6.17
N SER A 516 18.45 -0.21 5.15
CA SER A 516 17.25 0.20 4.40
C SER A 516 15.95 -0.54 4.78
N GLU A 517 15.61 -0.69 6.06
CA GLU A 517 14.34 -1.31 6.49
C GLU A 517 13.64 -0.46 7.58
N ARG A 518 12.32 -0.21 7.46
CA ARG A 518 11.62 0.93 8.12
C ARG A 518 10.14 0.65 8.49
N GLN A 519 9.65 1.49 9.42
CA GLN A 519 8.28 1.82 9.87
C GLN A 519 7.76 1.15 11.15
N LEU A 520 7.31 1.94 12.16
CA LEU A 520 6.29 1.61 13.20
C LEU A 520 5.84 2.87 14.00
N ASP A 521 4.66 2.81 14.66
CA ASP A 521 3.90 3.90 15.30
C ASP A 521 3.87 3.84 16.85
N VAL A 522 4.62 4.74 17.52
CA VAL A 522 4.94 4.82 18.98
C VAL A 522 5.91 6.01 19.21
N SER A 523 6.28 6.41 20.45
CA SER A 523 7.18 7.56 20.69
C SER A 523 8.47 7.42 19.87
N PRO A 524 8.63 8.18 18.77
CA PRO A 524 9.47 7.75 17.67
C PRO A 524 10.82 8.42 17.81
N TRP A 525 11.87 7.60 17.81
CA TRP A 525 13.24 8.04 17.87
C TRP A 525 14.00 7.56 16.64
N LEU A 526 14.69 8.48 15.96
CA LEU A 526 15.46 8.16 14.78
C LEU A 526 16.95 8.15 15.09
N LEU A 527 17.61 7.01 14.90
CA LEU A 527 19.06 6.91 14.88
C LEU A 527 19.61 7.44 13.55
N SER A 528 20.38 8.53 13.60
CA SER A 528 20.95 9.19 12.43
C SER A 528 21.99 8.31 11.72
N PRO A 529 21.98 8.25 10.37
CA PRO A 529 23.01 7.55 9.59
C PRO A 529 24.35 8.31 9.48
N LYS A 530 24.44 9.57 9.96
CA LYS A 530 25.66 10.39 9.85
C LYS A 530 26.37 10.63 11.19
N GLY A 531 27.65 10.24 11.26
CA GLY A 531 28.67 10.77 12.19
C GLY A 531 28.76 10.14 13.60
N GLY A 532 30.00 10.04 14.12
CA GLY A 532 30.34 9.68 15.51
C GLY A 532 30.90 8.28 15.74
N ASP A 533 31.72 8.09 16.78
CA ASP A 533 31.97 6.76 17.38
C ASP A 533 30.62 6.13 17.82
N GLN A 534 30.56 4.80 18.04
CA GLN A 534 29.28 4.09 18.34
C GLN A 534 28.42 4.76 19.44
N GLU A 535 29.03 5.41 20.44
CA GLU A 535 28.32 6.09 21.54
C GLU A 535 27.91 7.55 21.22
N ASN A 536 28.51 8.18 20.20
CA ASN A 536 28.28 9.57 19.81
C ASN A 536 27.37 9.71 18.58
N LYS A 537 26.75 8.60 18.11
CA LYS A 537 25.72 8.68 17.07
C LYS A 537 24.55 9.55 17.55
N SER A 538 24.02 10.36 16.64
CA SER A 538 22.88 11.25 16.89
C SER A 538 21.56 10.47 16.87
N VAL A 539 20.66 10.78 17.81
CA VAL A 539 19.31 10.23 17.96
C VAL A 539 18.32 11.39 18.05
N TRP A 540 17.29 11.37 17.20
CA TRP A 540 16.28 12.41 17.11
C TRP A 540 14.99 11.99 17.78
N ALA A 541 14.46 12.80 18.71
CA ALA A 541 13.07 12.74 19.12
C ALA A 541 12.21 13.29 17.98
N LEU A 542 11.20 12.54 17.52
CA LEU A 542 10.39 12.94 16.38
C LEU A 542 8.94 13.26 16.77
N PRO A 543 8.37 14.37 16.27
CA PRO A 543 6.93 14.52 16.26
C PRO A 543 6.29 13.48 15.32
N TYR A 544 5.07 13.08 15.65
CA TYR A 544 4.31 12.08 14.89
C TYR A 544 4.22 12.38 13.39
N SER A 545 4.02 13.66 13.04
CA SER A 545 3.93 14.08 11.64
C SER A 545 5.20 13.82 10.81
N LEU A 546 6.36 13.62 11.44
CA LEU A 546 7.59 13.25 10.73
C LEU A 546 7.74 11.73 10.56
N VAL A 547 7.16 10.91 11.44
CA VAL A 547 7.20 9.44 11.33
C VAL A 547 6.49 8.93 10.08
N LEU A 548 5.49 9.69 9.61
CA LEU A 548 4.70 9.36 8.43
C LEU A 548 5.44 9.64 7.11
N ARG A 549 6.66 10.17 7.14
CA ARG A 549 7.49 10.36 5.95
C ARG A 549 8.07 9.02 5.49
N HIS A 550 8.24 8.83 4.19
CA HIS A 550 8.60 7.53 3.62
C HIS A 550 10.08 7.20 3.84
N THR A 551 10.93 8.22 3.97
CA THR A 551 12.38 8.03 4.05
C THR A 551 13.05 8.67 5.27
N VAL A 552 14.12 8.05 5.78
CA VAL A 552 14.94 8.62 6.88
C VAL A 552 15.51 9.96 6.45
N GLU A 553 15.89 10.08 5.19
CA GLU A 553 16.37 11.31 4.56
C GLU A 553 15.30 12.40 4.64
N GLU A 554 14.06 12.09 4.27
CA GLU A 554 12.91 12.99 4.42
C GLU A 554 12.63 13.35 5.89
N VAL A 555 12.75 12.38 6.81
CA VAL A 555 12.55 12.63 8.25
C VAL A 555 13.59 13.62 8.76
N VAL A 556 14.88 13.42 8.45
CA VAL A 556 15.98 14.30 8.83
C VAL A 556 15.82 15.69 8.21
N GLU A 557 15.48 15.77 6.91
CA GLU A 557 15.18 17.04 6.24
C GLU A 557 14.03 17.76 6.96
N GLY A 558 12.98 17.03 7.35
CA GLY A 558 11.86 17.57 8.11
C GLY A 558 12.23 18.05 9.52
N CYS A 559 13.15 17.37 10.19
CA CYS A 559 13.69 17.85 11.47
C CYS A 559 14.38 19.20 11.29
N MET A 560 15.22 19.33 10.26
CA MET A 560 15.94 20.56 9.97
C MET A 560 15.00 21.70 9.58
N GLU A 561 13.96 21.41 8.77
CA GLU A 561 12.90 22.36 8.42
C GLU A 561 12.17 22.91 9.65
N LEU A 562 11.79 22.05 10.60
CA LEU A 562 11.07 22.45 11.82
C LEU A 562 11.94 23.22 12.82
N LEU A 563 13.26 23.10 12.73
CA LEU A 563 14.20 23.88 13.54
C LEU A 563 14.54 25.25 12.93
N GLU A 564 14.23 25.47 11.65
CA GLU A 564 14.49 26.74 10.96
C GLU A 564 13.48 27.82 11.43
N PRO A 565 13.92 28.94 12.03
CA PRO A 565 13.03 29.82 12.79
C PRO A 565 11.85 30.42 12.00
N ASN A 566 12.07 30.80 10.73
CA ASN A 566 11.04 31.45 9.92
C ASN A 566 9.99 30.46 9.44
N THR A 567 10.42 29.27 9.00
CA THR A 567 9.54 28.17 8.60
C THR A 567 8.73 27.66 9.78
N ALA A 568 9.36 27.49 10.95
CA ALA A 568 8.68 27.06 12.17
C ALA A 568 7.60 28.06 12.63
N ALA A 569 7.89 29.36 12.61
CA ALA A 569 6.92 30.38 13.01
C ALA A 569 5.71 30.44 12.05
N SER A 570 5.96 30.40 10.74
CA SER A 570 4.88 30.42 9.73
C SER A 570 4.02 29.14 9.79
N GLY A 571 4.66 27.99 9.99
CA GLY A 571 3.99 26.71 10.19
C GLY A 571 3.09 26.68 11.43
N SER A 572 3.57 27.20 12.57
CA SER A 572 2.80 27.26 13.83
C SER A 572 1.52 28.08 13.66
N ILE A 573 1.61 29.26 13.04
CA ILE A 573 0.45 30.13 12.80
C ILE A 573 -0.60 29.43 11.94
N LEU A 574 -0.18 28.81 10.83
CA LEU A 574 -1.09 28.09 9.95
C LEU A 574 -1.72 26.89 10.64
N ARG A 575 -0.94 26.15 11.44
CA ARG A 575 -1.42 25.03 12.25
C ARG A 575 -2.49 25.47 13.25
N GLU A 576 -2.19 26.48 14.07
CA GLU A 576 -3.10 27.02 15.09
C GLU A 576 -4.40 27.51 14.47
N GLN A 577 -4.34 28.11 13.28
CA GLN A 577 -5.52 28.51 12.52
C GLN A 577 -6.40 27.30 12.17
N VAL A 578 -5.83 26.25 11.55
CA VAL A 578 -6.60 25.04 11.17
C VAL A 578 -7.14 24.34 12.42
N GLN A 579 -6.34 24.24 13.48
CA GLN A 579 -6.77 23.64 14.75
C GLN A 579 -7.96 24.38 15.36
N SER A 580 -7.93 25.72 15.35
CA SER A 580 -9.03 26.54 15.84
C SER A 580 -10.30 26.32 15.02
N GLU A 581 -10.19 26.28 13.69
CA GLU A 581 -11.30 25.98 12.78
C GLU A 581 -11.91 24.59 13.08
N LEU A 582 -11.06 23.57 13.25
CA LEU A 582 -11.49 22.20 13.57
C LEU A 582 -12.19 22.11 14.94
N MET A 583 -11.65 22.75 15.97
CA MET A 583 -12.23 22.74 17.33
C MET A 583 -13.56 23.50 17.40
N GLU A 584 -13.71 24.61 16.66
CA GLU A 584 -14.92 25.41 16.65
C GLU A 584 -16.10 24.68 16.01
N HIS A 585 -15.84 23.85 14.99
CA HIS A 585 -16.89 23.28 14.14
C HIS A 585 -17.10 21.77 14.30
N SER A 586 -16.23 21.03 14.98
CA SER A 586 -16.38 19.58 15.19
C SER A 586 -16.59 19.22 16.66
N SER A 587 -17.80 18.76 16.98
CA SER A 587 -18.12 18.26 18.34
C SER A 587 -17.25 17.08 18.76
N ALA A 588 -16.88 16.19 17.83
CA ALA A 588 -16.01 15.04 18.06
C ALA A 588 -14.55 15.44 18.41
N LEU A 589 -14.09 16.59 17.89
CA LEU A 589 -12.75 17.12 18.14
C LEU A 589 -12.72 18.15 19.29
N SER A 590 -13.87 18.68 19.68
CA SER A 590 -14.02 19.71 20.72
C SER A 590 -13.77 19.25 22.16
N THR A 591 -13.70 17.94 22.42
CA THR A 591 -13.44 17.39 23.77
C THR A 591 -11.97 17.49 24.21
N GLY A 592 -11.08 18.05 23.37
CA GLY A 592 -9.66 18.23 23.69
C GLY A 592 -8.82 16.95 23.62
N GLU A 593 -9.44 15.79 23.45
CA GLU A 593 -8.78 14.48 23.35
C GLU A 593 -8.53 14.03 21.90
N GLY A 594 -9.20 14.65 20.91
CA GLY A 594 -9.04 14.33 19.48
C GLY A 594 -7.81 14.96 18.81
N ILE A 595 -7.32 16.09 19.34
CA ILE A 595 -6.06 16.75 18.94
C ILE A 595 -5.05 16.49 20.07
N ASN A 596 -4.58 15.26 20.16
CA ASN A 596 -3.82 14.76 21.33
C ASN A 596 -2.29 14.83 21.14
N MET A 597 -1.83 15.28 19.96
CA MET A 597 -0.41 15.31 19.65
C MET A 597 0.13 16.72 19.90
N GLU A 598 0.85 16.89 21.01
CA GLU A 598 1.65 18.08 21.28
C GLU A 598 2.57 18.36 20.07
N ASP A 599 2.74 19.64 19.72
CA ASP A 599 3.70 20.06 18.69
C ASP A 599 5.13 19.99 19.24
N GLU A 600 5.55 18.81 19.68
CA GLU A 600 6.89 18.61 20.19
C GLU A 600 7.88 18.84 19.05
N LYS A 601 8.70 19.88 19.21
CA LYS A 601 9.78 20.15 18.26
C LYS A 601 10.75 18.99 18.26
N PRO A 602 11.29 18.62 17.08
CA PRO A 602 12.31 17.59 17.02
C PRO A 602 13.51 17.99 17.87
N ARG A 603 14.04 17.04 18.64
CA ARG A 603 15.21 17.26 19.51
C ARG A 603 16.29 16.26 19.18
N GLU A 604 17.49 16.77 18.92
CA GLU A 604 18.67 15.96 18.71
C GLU A 604 19.38 15.67 20.03
N LEU A 605 19.73 14.41 20.26
CA LEU A 605 20.51 13.91 21.40
C LEU A 605 21.63 13.01 20.90
N THR A 606 22.68 12.85 21.69
CA THR A 606 23.60 11.71 21.50
C THR A 606 22.92 10.41 21.95
N LEU A 607 23.34 9.27 21.40
CA LEU A 607 22.84 7.95 21.80
C LEU A 607 22.94 7.74 23.32
N LYS A 608 24.02 8.21 23.94
CA LYS A 608 24.23 8.15 25.38
C LYS A 608 23.22 8.99 26.17
N GLU A 609 22.96 10.23 25.74
CA GLU A 609 21.95 11.11 26.36
C GLU A 609 20.55 10.51 26.20
N TRP A 610 20.24 9.95 25.04
CA TRP A 610 18.96 9.28 24.79
C TRP A 610 18.75 8.04 25.68
N ILE A 611 19.76 7.19 25.86
CA ILE A 611 19.67 6.04 26.78
C ILE A 611 19.44 6.52 28.22
N GLN A 612 20.12 7.59 28.64
CA GLN A 612 19.90 8.18 29.95
C GLN A 612 18.47 8.71 30.09
N GLU A 613 17.92 9.35 29.05
CA GLU A 613 16.55 9.82 29.06
C GLU A 613 15.53 8.68 29.11
N ALA A 614 15.74 7.59 28.37
CA ALA A 614 14.91 6.40 28.43
C ALA A 614 14.88 5.83 29.86
N LYS A 615 16.03 5.81 30.53
CA LYS A 615 16.17 5.39 31.93
C LYS A 615 15.43 6.32 32.89
N ASP A 616 15.61 7.64 32.75
CA ASP A 616 14.99 8.64 33.63
C ASP A 616 13.46 8.65 33.51
N ASN A 617 12.94 8.24 32.34
CA ASN A 617 11.52 8.10 32.07
C ASN A 617 10.93 6.72 32.41
N ASP A 618 11.74 5.80 32.97
CA ASP A 618 11.37 4.40 33.20
C ASP A 618 10.74 3.75 31.94
N ALA A 619 11.30 4.07 30.77
CA ALA A 619 10.79 3.65 29.48
C ALA A 619 11.29 2.24 29.10
N VAL A 620 10.51 1.54 28.28
CA VAL A 620 10.95 0.35 27.54
C VAL A 620 11.27 0.71 26.10
N VAL A 621 12.39 0.21 25.60
CA VAL A 621 12.87 0.49 24.25
C VAL A 621 12.41 -0.61 23.29
N PHE A 622 11.57 -0.27 22.32
CA PHE A 622 11.35 -1.15 21.17
C PHE A 622 12.47 -0.91 20.15
N ILE A 623 13.25 -1.95 19.87
CA ILE A 623 14.32 -1.88 18.87
C ILE A 623 13.72 -2.22 17.50
N ALA A 624 13.68 -1.24 16.61
CA ALA A 624 13.30 -1.35 15.20
C ALA A 624 14.43 -0.79 14.29
N VAL A 625 15.68 -0.88 14.76
CA VAL A 625 16.89 -0.56 14.00
C VAL A 625 17.37 -1.85 13.36
N HIS A 626 17.30 -1.93 12.03
CA HIS A 626 17.76 -3.09 11.28
C HIS A 626 19.23 -2.94 10.90
N GLY A 627 19.94 -4.06 10.81
CA GLY A 627 21.36 -4.11 10.49
C GLY A 627 22.29 -3.34 11.44
N GLY A 628 23.60 -3.45 11.19
CA GLY A 628 24.62 -2.70 11.92
C GLY A 628 24.49 -2.79 13.44
N ILE A 629 24.47 -1.64 14.12
CA ILE A 629 24.39 -1.54 15.59
C ILE A 629 23.09 -2.14 16.18
N GLY A 630 22.02 -2.20 15.38
CA GLY A 630 20.73 -2.73 15.78
C GLY A 630 20.68 -4.25 15.87
N GLU A 631 21.55 -4.96 15.15
CA GLU A 631 21.55 -6.43 15.08
C GLU A 631 22.87 -7.09 15.49
N ASN A 632 23.98 -6.35 15.56
CA ASN A 632 25.29 -6.89 15.93
C ASN A 632 25.52 -7.04 17.45
N GLY A 633 24.52 -6.68 18.27
CA GLY A 633 24.58 -6.73 19.73
C GLY A 633 25.14 -5.48 20.42
N SER A 634 25.62 -4.47 19.68
CA SER A 634 26.18 -3.24 20.27
C SER A 634 25.10 -2.40 20.98
N LEU A 635 23.97 -2.13 20.32
CA LEU A 635 22.90 -1.33 20.93
C LEU A 635 22.29 -2.05 22.14
N GLN A 636 22.05 -3.36 22.00
CA GLN A 636 21.58 -4.22 23.08
C GLN A 636 22.51 -4.13 24.28
N LYS A 637 23.83 -4.11 24.06
CA LYS A 637 24.81 -4.07 25.15
C LYS A 637 24.75 -2.75 25.89
N LEU A 638 24.64 -1.63 25.17
CA LEU A 638 24.50 -0.31 25.76
C LEU A 638 23.22 -0.19 26.62
N LEU A 639 22.10 -0.75 26.15
CA LEU A 639 20.84 -0.77 26.88
C LEU A 639 20.90 -1.68 28.12
N GLU A 640 21.51 -2.87 28.01
CA GLU A 640 21.71 -3.77 29.16
C GLU A 640 22.60 -3.13 30.23
N ASP A 641 23.71 -2.51 29.84
CA ASP A 641 24.65 -1.85 30.77
C ASP A 641 23.99 -0.65 31.48
N ALA A 642 23.13 0.08 30.77
CA ALA A 642 22.34 1.16 31.35
C ALA A 642 21.15 0.69 32.22
N ARG A 643 20.79 -0.60 32.13
CA ARG A 643 19.62 -1.24 32.72
C ARG A 643 18.29 -0.70 32.19
N VAL A 644 18.22 -0.39 30.89
CA VAL A 644 16.97 -0.01 30.20
C VAL A 644 16.37 -1.26 29.57
N PRO A 645 15.08 -1.59 29.80
CA PRO A 645 14.45 -2.75 29.20
C PRO A 645 14.28 -2.54 27.68
N PHE A 646 14.46 -3.59 26.89
CA PHE A 646 14.29 -3.51 25.44
C PHE A 646 13.75 -4.81 24.82
N THR A 647 13.16 -4.68 23.63
CA THR A 647 12.59 -5.81 22.88
C THR A 647 13.63 -6.57 22.07
N GLY A 648 13.39 -7.86 21.87
CA GLY A 648 14.26 -8.73 21.08
C GLY A 648 15.40 -9.35 21.90
N SER A 649 16.36 -9.94 21.18
CA SER A 649 17.41 -10.75 21.79
C SER A 649 18.53 -9.92 22.42
N GLY A 650 19.22 -10.48 23.42
CA GLY A 650 20.39 -9.84 24.04
C GLY A 650 21.67 -9.83 23.16
N PRO A 651 22.74 -9.16 23.62
CA PRO A 651 23.95 -8.88 22.84
C PRO A 651 24.66 -10.12 22.30
N GLU A 652 24.73 -11.19 23.09
CA GLU A 652 25.42 -12.42 22.71
C GLU A 652 24.71 -13.13 21.56
N ALA A 653 23.38 -13.25 21.65
CA ALA A 653 22.54 -13.89 20.64
C ALA A 653 22.51 -13.06 19.36
N SER A 654 22.34 -11.74 19.45
CA SER A 654 22.40 -10.82 18.32
C SER A 654 23.73 -10.90 17.57
N ARG A 655 24.86 -10.83 18.29
CA ARG A 655 26.20 -10.98 17.69
C ARG A 655 26.40 -12.33 17.02
N LEU A 656 25.95 -13.41 17.67
CA LEU A 656 26.05 -14.76 17.11
C LEU A 656 25.27 -14.88 15.81
N CYS A 657 24.02 -14.39 15.78
CA CYS A 657 23.11 -14.49 14.64
C CYS A 657 23.54 -13.60 13.46
N MET A 658 24.17 -12.44 13.74
CA MET A 658 24.76 -11.59 12.71
C MET A 658 25.90 -12.29 11.97
N ASP A 659 26.67 -13.14 12.66
CA ASP A 659 27.69 -13.99 12.04
C ASP A 659 27.07 -15.32 11.57
N LYS A 660 26.70 -15.37 10.29
CA LYS A 660 26.11 -16.56 9.66
C LYS A 660 27.01 -17.79 9.80
N ALA A 661 28.34 -17.64 9.77
CA ALA A 661 29.26 -18.78 9.90
C ALA A 661 29.31 -19.30 11.35
N ALA A 662 29.36 -18.41 12.34
CA ALA A 662 29.31 -18.77 13.75
C ALA A 662 27.96 -19.39 14.13
N THR A 663 26.85 -18.86 13.60
CA THR A 663 25.50 -19.44 13.75
C THR A 663 25.47 -20.89 13.28
N GLY A 664 26.00 -21.18 12.09
CA GLY A 664 26.07 -22.54 11.56
C GLY A 664 26.84 -23.51 12.48
N LYS A 665 27.98 -23.07 13.03
CA LYS A 665 28.77 -23.86 13.99
C LYS A 665 28.03 -24.10 15.31
N ALA A 666 27.29 -23.10 15.80
CA ALA A 666 26.52 -23.21 17.04
C ALA A 666 25.37 -24.22 16.92
N LEU A 667 24.82 -24.41 15.72
CA LEU A 667 23.74 -25.33 15.42
C LEU A 667 24.20 -26.75 15.07
N ALA A 668 25.47 -26.98 14.75
CA ALA A 668 26.02 -28.30 14.41
C ALA A 668 25.66 -29.43 15.41
N PRO A 669 25.59 -29.21 16.74
CA PRO A 669 25.17 -30.25 17.69
C PRO A 669 23.71 -30.71 17.53
N LEU A 670 22.86 -29.97 16.81
CA LEU A 670 21.46 -30.31 16.58
C LEU A 670 21.25 -31.21 15.35
N PHE A 671 22.31 -31.62 14.65
CA PHE A 671 22.24 -32.44 13.43
C PHE A 671 21.35 -33.69 13.60
N GLU A 672 21.57 -34.46 14.67
CA GLU A 672 20.81 -35.69 14.97
C GLU A 672 19.32 -35.44 15.29
N THR A 673 18.93 -34.18 15.52
CA THR A 673 17.54 -33.79 15.75
C THR A 673 16.80 -33.42 14.46
N GLY A 674 17.47 -33.50 13.30
CA GLY A 674 16.91 -33.09 12.00
C GLY A 674 17.02 -31.59 11.73
N VAL A 675 17.96 -30.92 12.40
CA VAL A 675 18.32 -29.51 12.17
C VAL A 675 19.65 -29.47 11.45
N PHE A 676 19.65 -28.93 10.24
CA PHE A 676 20.80 -28.88 9.34
C PHE A 676 21.18 -27.43 9.04
N THR A 677 22.38 -27.26 8.51
CA THR A 677 22.88 -25.98 7.99
C THR A 677 23.64 -26.26 6.71
N ALA A 678 23.47 -25.43 5.67
CA ALA A 678 24.23 -25.60 4.44
C ALA A 678 25.74 -25.55 4.70
N ARG A 679 26.49 -26.42 3.99
CA ARG A 679 27.95 -26.38 3.95
C ARG A 679 28.39 -25.03 3.41
N ARG A 680 29.45 -24.47 4.02
CA ARG A 680 29.86 -23.09 3.75
C ARG A 680 31.37 -22.93 3.84
N ILE A 681 31.91 -22.05 3.00
CA ILE A 681 33.29 -21.60 2.98
C ILE A 681 33.28 -20.08 3.16
N VAL A 682 34.09 -19.59 4.09
CA VAL A 682 34.29 -18.15 4.29
C VAL A 682 35.44 -17.71 3.38
N PHE A 683 35.18 -16.76 2.50
CA PHE A 683 36.11 -16.35 1.45
C PHE A 683 36.48 -14.86 1.59
N ASN A 684 37.76 -14.57 1.84
CA ASN A 684 38.24 -13.18 1.92
C ASN A 684 38.66 -12.68 0.53
N VAL A 685 37.92 -11.71 -0.01
CA VAL A 685 38.16 -11.19 -1.37
C VAL A 685 39.49 -10.44 -1.44
N HIS A 686 39.82 -9.63 -0.43
CA HIS A 686 41.03 -8.81 -0.45
C HIS A 686 42.30 -9.66 -0.29
N GLU A 687 42.28 -10.64 0.61
CA GLU A 687 43.37 -11.60 0.77
C GLU A 687 43.56 -12.42 -0.51
N PHE A 688 42.47 -12.88 -1.12
CA PHE A 688 42.51 -13.56 -2.41
C PHE A 688 43.15 -12.68 -3.49
N MET A 689 42.73 -11.42 -3.61
CA MET A 689 43.27 -10.48 -4.59
C MET A 689 44.76 -10.18 -4.37
N LYS A 690 45.24 -10.23 -3.12
CA LYS A 690 46.64 -9.90 -2.77
C LYS A 690 47.59 -11.08 -2.82
N ASN A 691 47.17 -12.23 -2.29
CA ASN A 691 48.04 -13.38 -2.02
C ASN A 691 47.55 -14.68 -2.69
N GLY A 692 46.39 -14.67 -3.34
CA GLY A 692 45.67 -15.88 -3.72
C GLY A 692 44.98 -16.55 -2.53
N SER A 693 44.43 -17.73 -2.76
CA SER A 693 43.82 -18.60 -1.74
C SER A 693 44.33 -20.04 -1.90
N GLU A 694 43.94 -20.93 -1.00
CA GLU A 694 44.16 -22.38 -1.17
C GLU A 694 43.54 -22.93 -2.46
N TYR A 695 42.59 -22.20 -3.06
CA TYR A 695 41.90 -22.57 -4.29
C TYR A 695 42.53 -22.00 -5.57
N GLY A 696 43.50 -21.07 -5.49
CA GLY A 696 44.18 -20.49 -6.66
C GLY A 696 44.64 -19.03 -6.50
N ASP A 697 45.30 -18.46 -7.51
CA ASP A 697 45.76 -17.05 -7.52
C ASP A 697 44.81 -16.11 -8.28
N ALA A 698 44.64 -14.88 -7.80
CA ALA A 698 43.68 -13.92 -8.35
C ALA A 698 44.01 -13.42 -9.76
N LYS A 699 45.29 -13.43 -10.15
CA LYS A 699 45.70 -12.94 -11.46
C LYS A 699 45.29 -13.91 -12.57
N SER A 700 45.54 -15.20 -12.37
CA SER A 700 45.08 -16.26 -13.27
C SER A 700 43.55 -16.35 -13.35
N PHE A 701 42.86 -15.95 -12.28
CA PHE A 701 41.40 -15.93 -12.17
C PHE A 701 40.75 -14.79 -12.97
N LEU A 702 41.24 -13.55 -12.83
CA LEU A 702 40.72 -12.39 -13.57
C LEU A 702 41.06 -12.41 -15.08
N ASP A 703 42.07 -13.18 -15.47
CA ASP A 703 42.47 -13.35 -16.87
C ASP A 703 41.65 -14.44 -17.63
N GLY A 704 40.64 -15.06 -16.99
CA GLY A 704 39.71 -16.01 -17.62
C GLY A 704 40.33 -17.32 -18.10
N THR A 705 41.39 -17.79 -17.42
CA THR A 705 42.20 -18.94 -17.83
C THR A 705 41.74 -20.27 -17.21
N PHE A 706 42.35 -21.40 -17.59
CA PHE A 706 42.09 -22.74 -17.02
C PHE A 706 42.13 -22.80 -15.48
N ALA A 707 42.77 -21.84 -14.81
CA ALA A 707 42.84 -21.74 -13.36
C ALA A 707 41.46 -21.49 -12.69
N SER A 708 40.53 -20.77 -13.32
CA SER A 708 39.21 -20.49 -12.72
C SER A 708 38.33 -21.73 -12.66
N ARG A 709 38.43 -22.64 -13.64
CA ARG A 709 37.76 -23.95 -13.62
C ARG A 709 38.23 -24.83 -12.48
N LYS A 710 39.54 -24.92 -12.26
CA LYS A 710 40.08 -25.75 -11.17
C LYS A 710 39.64 -25.24 -9.79
N MET A 711 39.64 -23.92 -9.60
CA MET A 711 39.14 -23.29 -8.37
C MET A 711 37.66 -23.64 -8.15
N TRP A 712 36.85 -23.48 -9.19
CA TRP A 712 35.43 -23.81 -9.17
C TRP A 712 35.18 -25.28 -8.82
N ASP A 713 35.89 -26.20 -9.47
CA ASP A 713 35.75 -27.65 -9.22
C ASP A 713 36.10 -28.01 -7.77
N ASN A 714 37.18 -27.43 -7.22
CA ASN A 714 37.55 -27.61 -5.81
C ASN A 714 36.48 -27.06 -4.86
N LEU A 715 35.93 -25.87 -5.14
CA LEU A 715 34.86 -25.28 -4.34
C LEU A 715 33.60 -26.16 -4.35
N LEU A 716 33.24 -26.72 -5.51
CA LEU A 716 32.11 -27.65 -5.63
C LEU A 716 32.36 -28.96 -4.87
N GLU A 717 33.58 -29.49 -4.89
CA GLU A 717 33.97 -30.69 -4.14
C GLU A 717 33.86 -30.47 -2.63
N ASP A 718 34.40 -29.37 -2.11
CA ASP A 718 34.38 -29.04 -0.68
C ASP A 718 32.97 -28.71 -0.18
N LEU A 719 32.20 -27.95 -0.96
CA LEU A 719 30.80 -27.65 -0.66
C LEU A 719 29.87 -28.85 -0.89
N GLN A 720 30.32 -29.87 -1.62
CA GLN A 720 29.51 -31.01 -2.09
C GLN A 720 28.23 -30.56 -2.80
N SER A 721 28.38 -29.65 -3.76
CA SER A 721 27.25 -29.08 -4.50
C SER A 721 27.54 -28.99 -5.99
N THR A 722 26.48 -28.77 -6.78
CA THR A 722 26.53 -28.53 -8.23
C THR A 722 26.55 -27.03 -8.55
N SER A 723 26.09 -26.19 -7.61
CA SER A 723 26.04 -24.74 -7.75
C SER A 723 26.26 -24.07 -6.39
N ILE A 724 26.72 -22.82 -6.40
CA ILE A 724 27.14 -22.10 -5.19
C ILE A 724 26.19 -20.93 -4.97
N CYS A 725 25.70 -20.77 -3.74
CA CYS A 725 25.09 -19.51 -3.31
C CYS A 725 26.20 -18.62 -2.73
N VAL A 726 26.47 -17.47 -3.34
CA VAL A 726 27.36 -16.46 -2.77
C VAL A 726 26.54 -15.39 -2.06
N LYS A 727 27.01 -14.96 -0.89
CA LYS A 727 26.42 -13.83 -0.16
C LYS A 727 27.45 -13.09 0.71
N PRO A 728 27.27 -11.80 0.98
CA PRO A 728 28.06 -11.06 1.98
C PRO A 728 27.96 -11.69 3.37
N ALA A 729 29.08 -11.71 4.11
CA ALA A 729 29.12 -12.28 5.46
C ALA A 729 28.52 -11.35 6.53
N ALA A 730 28.60 -10.02 6.34
CA ALA A 730 28.28 -9.01 7.35
C ALA A 730 27.13 -8.06 6.97
N ASP A 731 26.62 -8.11 5.74
CA ASP A 731 25.48 -7.29 5.32
C ASP A 731 24.16 -8.03 5.53
N GLY A 732 23.11 -7.25 5.82
CA GLY A 732 21.75 -7.71 6.11
C GLY A 732 21.11 -8.51 4.97
N CYS A 733 19.88 -8.96 5.21
CA CYS A 733 19.16 -9.90 4.34
C CYS A 733 19.19 -9.51 2.85
N SER A 734 19.61 -10.46 1.99
CA SER A 734 19.40 -10.48 0.53
C SER A 734 20.21 -9.52 -0.36
N THR A 735 20.96 -8.55 0.16
CA THR A 735 21.89 -7.73 -0.65
C THR A 735 23.09 -8.57 -1.09
N GLY A 736 23.44 -8.51 -2.38
CA GLY A 736 24.56 -9.26 -2.97
C GLY A 736 24.38 -10.78 -2.98
N VAL A 737 23.17 -11.31 -2.81
CA VAL A 737 22.96 -12.76 -2.86
C VAL A 737 22.82 -13.21 -4.32
N ALA A 738 23.66 -14.15 -4.76
CA ALA A 738 23.63 -14.67 -6.12
C ALA A 738 23.80 -16.19 -6.18
N ARG A 739 23.14 -16.83 -7.14
CA ARG A 739 23.39 -18.22 -7.52
C ARG A 739 24.44 -18.25 -8.62
N LEU A 740 25.56 -18.89 -8.33
CA LEU A 740 26.65 -19.12 -9.28
C LEU A 740 26.53 -20.56 -9.78
N SER A 741 26.52 -20.74 -11.09
CA SER A 741 26.33 -22.04 -11.75
C SER A 741 27.55 -22.50 -12.54
N CYS A 742 28.48 -21.58 -12.84
CA CYS A 742 29.68 -21.86 -13.60
C CYS A 742 30.84 -20.95 -13.13
N PRO A 743 32.09 -21.28 -13.47
CA PRO A 743 33.25 -20.47 -13.08
C PRO A 743 33.16 -19.03 -13.57
N GLU A 744 32.59 -18.80 -14.75
CA GLU A 744 32.40 -17.46 -15.29
C GLU A 744 31.44 -16.60 -14.43
N ASP A 745 30.44 -17.20 -13.79
CA ASP A 745 29.55 -16.47 -12.86
C ASP A 745 30.33 -15.97 -11.63
N LEU A 746 31.23 -16.80 -11.09
CA LEU A 746 32.09 -16.43 -9.95
C LEU A 746 33.05 -15.29 -10.34
N GLU A 747 33.58 -15.31 -11.56
CA GLU A 747 34.43 -14.24 -12.09
C GLU A 747 33.67 -12.90 -12.17
N VAL A 748 32.48 -12.92 -12.79
CA VAL A 748 31.62 -11.73 -12.91
C VAL A 748 31.26 -11.17 -11.54
N TYR A 749 30.86 -12.04 -10.60
CA TYR A 749 30.47 -11.63 -9.25
C TYR A 749 31.65 -11.00 -8.50
N LEU A 750 32.81 -11.66 -8.45
CA LEU A 750 33.99 -11.14 -7.76
C LEU A 750 34.51 -9.83 -8.38
N LYS A 751 34.49 -9.74 -9.71
CA LYS A 751 34.85 -8.50 -10.42
C LYS A 751 33.91 -7.36 -10.02
N SER A 752 32.62 -7.62 -9.92
CA SER A 752 31.62 -6.63 -9.52
C SER A 752 31.81 -6.13 -8.09
N VAL A 753 32.20 -7.02 -7.16
CA VAL A 753 32.57 -6.64 -5.79
C VAL A 753 33.82 -5.76 -5.77
N VAL A 754 34.86 -6.11 -6.54
CA VAL A 754 36.12 -5.33 -6.58
C VAL A 754 35.94 -3.98 -7.28
N GLU A 755 35.18 -3.93 -8.37
CA GLU A 755 34.88 -2.71 -9.12
C GLU A 755 33.84 -1.83 -8.41
N ARG A 756 33.23 -2.32 -7.32
CA ARG A 756 32.18 -1.63 -6.55
C ARG A 756 31.00 -1.23 -7.41
N LEU A 757 30.59 -2.15 -8.29
CA LEU A 757 29.38 -1.94 -9.05
C LEU A 757 28.22 -1.88 -8.06
N PRO A 758 27.32 -0.88 -8.15
CA PRO A 758 26.18 -0.79 -7.25
C PRO A 758 25.16 -1.91 -7.50
N ARG A 759 25.11 -2.44 -8.73
CA ARG A 759 24.11 -3.41 -9.18
C ARG A 759 24.66 -4.38 -10.21
N LEU A 760 24.18 -5.63 -10.17
CA LEU A 760 24.27 -6.58 -11.28
C LEU A 760 22.93 -6.60 -12.04
N LEU A 761 22.98 -6.33 -13.35
CA LEU A 761 21.80 -6.28 -14.20
C LEU A 761 21.35 -7.70 -14.61
N PRO A 762 20.06 -7.93 -14.91
CA PRO A 762 19.57 -9.21 -15.40
C PRO A 762 20.39 -9.73 -16.59
N GLY A 763 20.73 -11.01 -16.56
CA GLY A 763 21.56 -11.66 -17.59
C GLY A 763 23.06 -11.45 -17.42
N SER A 764 23.52 -10.86 -16.30
CA SER A 764 24.94 -10.79 -15.96
C SER A 764 25.50 -12.15 -15.53
N LEU A 765 24.65 -13.01 -14.98
CA LEU A 765 24.97 -14.40 -14.63
C LEU A 765 24.19 -15.36 -15.53
N ARG A 766 24.64 -16.62 -15.59
CA ARG A 766 24.07 -17.64 -16.48
C ARG A 766 22.65 -18.05 -16.11
N GLU A 767 22.37 -18.18 -14.82
CA GLU A 767 21.02 -18.48 -14.32
C GLU A 767 20.17 -17.22 -14.33
N ALA A 768 18.87 -17.34 -14.61
CA ALA A 768 17.98 -16.19 -14.63
C ALA A 768 17.88 -15.54 -13.24
N HIS A 769 18.11 -14.22 -13.21
CA HIS A 769 18.06 -13.40 -12.00
C HIS A 769 17.51 -12.01 -12.32
N GLY A 770 16.86 -11.39 -11.32
CA GLY A 770 16.47 -9.97 -11.36
C GLY A 770 17.68 -9.04 -11.19
N ILE A 771 17.45 -7.76 -10.92
CA ILE A 771 18.54 -6.87 -10.52
C ILE A 771 19.05 -7.31 -9.14
N ILE A 772 20.36 -7.52 -8.98
CA ILE A 772 20.97 -7.81 -7.68
C ILE A 772 21.64 -6.52 -7.20
N GLU A 773 21.13 -5.95 -6.12
CA GLU A 773 21.77 -4.83 -5.42
C GLU A 773 23.05 -5.34 -4.74
N MET A 774 24.18 -4.68 -4.98
CA MET A 774 25.47 -5.06 -4.42
C MET A 774 25.75 -4.25 -3.13
N PRO A 775 26.52 -4.78 -2.18
CA PRO A 775 26.88 -4.07 -0.95
C PRO A 775 27.54 -2.71 -1.21
N GLU A 776 27.08 -1.65 -0.55
CA GLU A 776 27.72 -0.32 -0.62
C GLU A 776 29.04 -0.27 0.16
N SER A 777 29.15 -1.08 1.22
CA SER A 777 30.35 -1.18 2.05
C SER A 777 31.33 -2.21 1.48
N LEU A 778 32.64 -2.02 1.71
CA LEU A 778 33.66 -3.01 1.37
C LEU A 778 33.41 -4.30 2.15
N THR A 779 32.66 -5.22 1.56
CA THR A 779 32.52 -6.55 2.10
C THR A 779 33.81 -7.30 1.80
N GLU A 780 34.73 -7.33 2.77
CA GLU A 780 35.97 -8.10 2.64
C GLU A 780 35.72 -9.62 2.69
N MET A 781 34.58 -10.05 3.23
CA MET A 781 34.26 -11.44 3.54
C MET A 781 32.97 -11.89 2.84
N LEU A 782 33.09 -12.84 1.91
CA LEU A 782 31.98 -13.54 1.29
C LEU A 782 31.76 -14.90 1.94
N LEU A 783 30.51 -15.36 1.92
CA LEU A 783 30.13 -16.72 2.28
C LEU A 783 29.70 -17.45 1.00
N LEU A 784 30.43 -18.52 0.68
CA LEU A 784 30.12 -19.44 -0.40
C LEU A 784 29.42 -20.65 0.22
N GLU A 785 28.15 -20.87 -0.09
CA GLU A 785 27.35 -21.97 0.45
C GLU A 785 26.94 -22.95 -0.65
N ALA A 786 26.78 -24.23 -0.26
CA ALA A 786 26.10 -25.20 -1.11
C ALA A 786 24.68 -24.70 -1.43
N PHE A 787 24.36 -24.55 -2.71
CA PHE A 787 23.01 -24.15 -3.11
C PHE A 787 22.01 -25.29 -2.80
N VAL A 788 20.92 -24.96 -2.11
CA VAL A 788 19.86 -25.91 -1.79
C VAL A 788 18.79 -25.84 -2.88
N GLU A 789 18.66 -26.91 -3.66
CA GLU A 789 17.66 -26.97 -4.73
C GLU A 789 16.24 -27.10 -4.17
N THR A 790 15.38 -26.17 -4.55
CA THR A 790 13.95 -26.16 -4.21
C THR A 790 13.14 -26.15 -5.49
N ASP A 791 12.06 -26.94 -5.55
CA ASP A 791 11.12 -26.84 -6.65
C ASP A 791 10.25 -25.59 -6.47
N PRO A 792 10.02 -24.79 -7.52
CA PRO A 792 9.15 -23.62 -7.42
C PRO A 792 7.72 -24.04 -7.10
N VAL A 793 7.10 -23.33 -6.17
CA VAL A 793 5.65 -23.37 -5.97
C VAL A 793 5.05 -22.34 -6.91
N MET A 794 4.15 -22.75 -7.80
CA MET A 794 3.51 -21.84 -8.76
C MET A 794 2.00 -21.78 -8.50
N VAL A 795 1.43 -20.59 -8.64
CA VAL A 795 -0.02 -20.36 -8.59
C VAL A 795 -0.52 -20.20 -10.02
N ALA A 796 -1.36 -21.12 -10.49
CA ALA A 796 -1.95 -21.01 -11.83
C ALA A 796 -3.06 -19.95 -11.82
N SER A 797 -2.89 -18.88 -12.61
CA SER A 797 -3.96 -17.89 -12.83
C SER A 797 -5.00 -18.45 -13.80
N ALA A 798 -6.27 -18.37 -13.45
CA ALA A 798 -7.39 -18.67 -14.35
C ALA A 798 -7.34 -17.72 -15.56
N SER A 799 -6.74 -18.16 -16.66
CA SER A 799 -6.77 -17.42 -17.92
C SER A 799 -8.08 -17.72 -18.67
N ASN A 800 -8.62 -16.65 -19.28
CA ASN A 800 -9.87 -16.58 -20.05
C ASN A 800 -10.02 -17.70 -21.11
N SER A 801 -10.50 -18.87 -20.73
CA SER A 801 -11.08 -19.84 -21.66
C SER A 801 -12.50 -20.19 -21.24
N SER A 802 -13.44 -19.73 -22.06
CA SER A 802 -14.84 -20.09 -22.00
C SER A 802 -15.00 -21.57 -22.29
N THR A 803 -15.33 -22.37 -21.28
CA THR A 803 -16.40 -23.39 -21.20
C THR A 803 -16.05 -24.42 -20.11
N GLU A 804 -16.95 -24.58 -19.14
CA GLU A 804 -16.88 -25.52 -17.99
C GLU A 804 -15.75 -25.24 -16.99
N VAL A 805 -16.00 -24.29 -16.07
CA VAL A 805 -15.16 -24.03 -14.89
C VAL A 805 -15.43 -25.12 -13.84
N THR A 806 -14.62 -26.17 -13.85
CA THR A 806 -14.39 -26.98 -12.64
C THR A 806 -13.39 -26.25 -11.74
N SER A 807 -13.77 -26.12 -10.47
CA SER A 807 -13.23 -25.28 -9.39
C SER A 807 -11.85 -25.68 -8.83
N ASP A 808 -10.85 -25.91 -9.68
CA ASP A 808 -9.50 -26.24 -9.22
C ASP A 808 -8.47 -25.23 -9.75
N CYS A 809 -8.32 -24.08 -9.10
CA CYS A 809 -7.10 -23.28 -9.19
C CYS A 809 -5.97 -24.05 -8.46
N ARG A 810 -5.30 -24.95 -9.19
CA ARG A 810 -4.30 -25.87 -8.62
C ARG A 810 -2.98 -25.14 -8.37
N LEU A 811 -2.60 -24.97 -7.10
CA LEU A 811 -1.20 -24.83 -6.73
C LEU A 811 -0.42 -25.97 -7.40
N SER A 812 0.60 -25.64 -8.18
CA SER A 812 1.46 -26.65 -8.79
C SER A 812 2.82 -26.65 -8.13
N TRP A 813 3.20 -27.80 -7.59
CA TRP A 813 4.52 -28.06 -7.04
C TRP A 813 4.92 -29.48 -7.46
N GLU A 814 6.08 -29.60 -8.13
CA GLU A 814 6.54 -30.89 -8.64
C GLU A 814 6.97 -31.84 -7.52
N GLY A 815 7.45 -31.28 -6.40
CA GLY A 815 7.85 -32.04 -5.22
C GLY A 815 8.94 -33.09 -5.48
N LYS A 816 9.88 -32.79 -6.39
CA LYS A 816 11.07 -33.61 -6.65
C LYS A 816 12.10 -33.47 -5.54
N SER A 817 12.38 -32.25 -5.08
CA SER A 817 13.35 -32.03 -3.99
C SER A 817 12.76 -32.28 -2.61
N ARG A 818 11.43 -32.14 -2.47
CA ARG A 818 10.68 -32.14 -1.20
C ARG A 818 11.07 -31.01 -0.23
N TRP A 819 11.99 -30.12 -0.62
CA TRP A 819 12.40 -28.96 0.17
C TRP A 819 11.66 -27.70 -0.29
N LEU A 820 11.13 -26.95 0.68
CA LEU A 820 10.40 -25.71 0.49
C LEU A 820 11.05 -24.61 1.33
N GLU A 821 11.28 -23.43 0.75
CA GLU A 821 11.74 -22.27 1.51
C GLU A 821 10.60 -21.77 2.41
N VAL A 822 10.87 -21.63 3.70
CA VAL A 822 9.93 -21.17 4.71
C VAL A 822 10.56 -20.11 5.62
N THR A 823 9.71 -19.19 6.05
CA THR A 823 10.02 -18.24 7.12
C THR A 823 9.23 -18.63 8.34
N VAL A 824 9.84 -18.57 9.53
CA VAL A 824 9.19 -18.92 10.80
C VAL A 824 9.51 -17.87 11.87
N GLY A 825 8.49 -17.21 12.37
CA GLY A 825 8.56 -16.34 13.53
C GLY A 825 8.67 -17.13 14.82
N VAL A 826 9.49 -16.65 15.75
CA VAL A 826 9.61 -17.20 17.10
C VAL A 826 9.38 -16.10 18.13
N VAL A 827 8.63 -16.41 19.19
CA VAL A 827 8.29 -15.47 20.26
C VAL A 827 8.35 -16.17 21.62
N GLY A 828 8.93 -15.52 22.63
CA GLY A 828 9.01 -16.11 23.98
C GLY A 828 10.16 -15.57 24.83
N GLY A 829 10.32 -16.16 26.01
CA GLY A 829 11.47 -15.89 26.89
C GLY A 829 12.68 -16.75 26.52
N LYS A 830 13.86 -16.37 27.00
CA LYS A 830 15.09 -17.15 26.80
C LYS A 830 14.94 -18.57 27.36
N GLY A 831 15.09 -19.57 26.49
CA GLY A 831 14.91 -20.98 26.85
C GLY A 831 13.47 -21.49 26.76
N GLU A 832 12.50 -20.61 26.50
CA GLU A 832 11.07 -20.89 26.36
C GLU A 832 10.52 -20.26 25.06
N MET A 833 11.34 -20.21 24.01
CA MET A 833 10.92 -19.71 22.70
C MET A 833 9.91 -20.66 22.06
N TYR A 834 8.83 -20.10 21.53
CA TYR A 834 7.78 -20.80 20.79
C TYR A 834 7.82 -20.41 19.31
N ALA A 835 7.73 -21.40 18.41
CA ALA A 835 7.64 -21.13 16.98
C ALA A 835 6.19 -20.95 16.56
N LEU A 836 5.90 -19.89 15.81
CA LEU A 836 4.63 -19.69 15.12
C LEU A 836 4.48 -20.65 13.93
N ASN A 837 3.30 -20.70 13.32
CA ASN A 837 3.11 -21.43 12.07
C ASN A 837 4.13 -20.99 11.00
N PRO A 838 4.75 -21.90 10.25
CA PRO A 838 5.63 -21.55 9.15
C PRO A 838 4.86 -20.89 8.00
N SER A 839 5.55 -20.17 7.14
CA SER A 839 4.96 -19.56 5.94
C SER A 839 5.82 -19.86 4.72
N ILE A 840 5.18 -20.22 3.61
CA ILE A 840 5.85 -20.32 2.30
C ILE A 840 5.60 -19.03 1.53
N THR A 841 6.67 -18.38 1.08
CA THR A 841 6.60 -17.27 0.14
C THR A 841 6.73 -17.80 -1.28
N VAL A 842 5.69 -17.64 -2.09
CA VAL A 842 5.66 -18.06 -3.50
C VAL A 842 6.51 -17.09 -4.32
N LYS A 843 7.51 -17.63 -5.04
CA LYS A 843 8.41 -16.89 -5.94
C LYS A 843 7.64 -16.41 -7.18
N GLU A 844 7.74 -15.14 -7.56
CA GLU A 844 7.16 -14.63 -8.82
C GLU A 844 8.09 -14.87 -10.01
N SER A 845 9.42 -14.74 -9.82
CA SER A 845 10.43 -15.05 -10.85
C SER A 845 11.83 -15.33 -10.28
N GLY A 846 12.66 -16.12 -10.97
CA GLY A 846 14.05 -16.40 -10.58
C GLY A 846 14.26 -17.58 -9.61
N SER A 847 15.51 -17.78 -9.18
CA SER A 847 15.90 -18.90 -8.30
C SER A 847 15.97 -18.56 -6.80
N ILE A 848 16.09 -17.27 -6.46
CA ILE A 848 16.25 -16.72 -5.09
C ILE A 848 15.16 -15.67 -4.87
N LEU A 849 14.54 -15.66 -3.69
CA LEU A 849 13.57 -14.62 -3.30
C LEU A 849 14.24 -13.25 -3.18
N CYS A 850 13.69 -12.23 -3.84
CA CYS A 850 14.23 -10.87 -3.76
C CYS A 850 13.81 -10.14 -2.47
N LEU A 851 14.43 -8.98 -2.19
CA LEU A 851 14.12 -8.18 -1.00
C LEU A 851 12.66 -7.67 -1.06
N GLU A 852 12.20 -7.32 -2.25
CA GLU A 852 10.83 -6.87 -2.49
C GLU A 852 9.85 -7.98 -2.08
N GLU A 853 9.99 -9.20 -2.62
CA GLU A 853 9.13 -10.36 -2.31
C GLU A 853 9.11 -10.74 -0.82
N LYS A 854 10.21 -10.48 -0.07
CA LYS A 854 10.32 -10.82 1.35
C LYS A 854 9.76 -9.75 2.29
N PHE A 855 9.77 -8.47 1.89
CA PHE A 855 9.58 -7.35 2.82
C PHE A 855 8.63 -6.25 2.34
N GLN A 856 8.44 -6.07 1.03
CA GLN A 856 7.55 -5.05 0.49
C GLN A 856 6.12 -5.58 0.42
N GLY A 857 5.22 -4.88 1.13
CA GLY A 857 3.79 -5.12 1.00
C GLY A 857 3.33 -4.93 -0.44
N GLY A 858 2.55 -5.88 -0.95
CA GLY A 858 2.10 -5.88 -2.33
C GLY A 858 2.89 -6.76 -3.29
N THR A 859 3.92 -7.50 -2.84
CA THR A 859 4.66 -8.48 -3.65
C THR A 859 4.70 -9.85 -2.96
N GLY A 860 4.61 -10.94 -3.74
CA GLY A 860 4.67 -12.32 -3.23
C GLY A 860 3.38 -12.82 -2.56
N ILE A 861 3.07 -14.12 -2.73
CA ILE A 861 1.94 -14.80 -2.07
C ILE A 861 2.47 -15.56 -0.85
N ASN A 862 1.96 -15.26 0.34
CA ASN A 862 2.36 -15.92 1.58
C ASN A 862 1.31 -16.96 2.01
N LEU A 863 1.68 -18.23 1.91
CA LEU A 863 0.85 -19.37 2.31
C LEU A 863 1.11 -19.70 3.79
N THR A 864 0.17 -19.29 4.65
CA THR A 864 0.29 -19.42 6.12
C THR A 864 -1.01 -19.95 6.74
N PRO A 865 -1.00 -21.10 7.44
CA PRO A 865 0.07 -22.11 7.41
C PRO A 865 0.26 -22.67 5.98
N PRO A 866 1.33 -23.44 5.71
CA PRO A 866 1.49 -24.11 4.44
C PRO A 866 0.29 -25.05 4.18
N PRO A 867 -0.28 -25.07 2.96
CA PRO A 867 -1.45 -25.88 2.68
C PRO A 867 -1.11 -27.38 2.79
N PRO A 868 -2.07 -28.23 3.24
CA PRO A 868 -1.87 -29.68 3.36
C PRO A 868 -1.43 -30.38 2.07
N ALA A 869 -1.73 -29.78 0.91
CA ALA A 869 -1.30 -30.27 -0.39
C ALA A 869 0.23 -30.17 -0.62
N LEU A 870 0.89 -29.24 0.08
CA LEU A 870 2.34 -29.04 -0.01
C LEU A 870 3.07 -29.67 1.17
N VAL A 871 2.57 -29.49 2.40
CA VAL A 871 3.23 -29.92 3.63
C VAL A 871 2.23 -30.58 4.56
N SER A 872 2.58 -31.74 5.11
CA SER A 872 1.72 -32.43 6.09
C SER A 872 1.66 -31.69 7.43
N GLU A 873 0.55 -31.84 8.16
CA GLU A 873 0.39 -31.32 9.54
C GLU A 873 1.49 -31.83 10.49
N GLU A 874 1.90 -33.09 10.34
CA GLU A 874 3.00 -33.68 11.08
C GLU A 874 4.34 -33.00 10.77
N ALA A 875 4.62 -32.71 9.50
CA ALA A 875 5.82 -31.98 9.10
C ALA A 875 5.81 -30.52 9.59
N ILE A 876 4.66 -29.84 9.58
CA ILE A 876 4.51 -28.50 10.18
C ILE A 876 4.85 -28.55 11.67
N LYS A 877 4.29 -29.50 12.42
CA LYS A 877 4.61 -29.68 13.85
C LYS A 877 6.08 -30.04 14.09
N GLY A 878 6.66 -30.88 13.23
CA GLY A 878 8.08 -31.23 13.25
C GLY A 878 8.99 -30.02 13.02
N CYS A 879 8.62 -29.17 12.05
CA CYS A 879 9.31 -27.91 11.75
C CYS A 879 9.29 -26.99 12.97
N ARG A 880 8.11 -26.72 13.53
CA ARG A 880 7.94 -25.84 14.70
C ARG A 880 8.84 -26.26 15.87
N ARG A 881 8.80 -27.55 16.26
CA ARG A 881 9.66 -28.08 17.34
C ARG A 881 11.16 -27.87 17.07
N ARG A 882 11.60 -28.06 15.82
CA ARG A 882 13.01 -27.89 15.44
C ARG A 882 13.42 -26.42 15.41
N ILE A 883 12.55 -25.54 14.95
CA ILE A 883 12.75 -24.08 15.01
C ILE A 883 12.80 -23.60 16.46
N GLU A 884 11.99 -24.15 17.36
CA GLU A 884 12.07 -23.89 18.81
C GLU A 884 13.43 -24.33 19.38
N LEU A 885 13.93 -25.52 19.01
CA LEU A 885 15.26 -25.99 19.42
C LEU A 885 16.37 -25.05 18.93
N VAL A 886 16.29 -24.61 17.68
CA VAL A 886 17.23 -23.65 17.08
C VAL A 886 17.19 -22.34 17.84
N ALA A 887 16.01 -21.76 18.06
CA ALA A 887 15.85 -20.48 18.75
C ALA A 887 16.42 -20.51 20.16
N ASN A 888 16.10 -21.56 20.92
CA ASN A 888 16.60 -21.74 22.28
C ASN A 888 18.12 -22.01 22.31
N LYS A 889 18.66 -22.74 21.32
CA LYS A 889 20.10 -23.00 21.18
C LYS A 889 20.91 -21.75 20.88
N LEU A 890 20.37 -20.85 20.05
CA LEU A 890 20.98 -19.56 19.72
C LEU A 890 20.80 -18.52 20.85
N GLY A 891 20.02 -18.84 21.88
CA GLY A 891 19.74 -17.93 22.99
C GLY A 891 18.83 -16.77 22.61
N LEU A 892 17.97 -16.97 21.60
CA LEU A 892 16.98 -15.98 21.19
C LEU A 892 15.95 -15.74 22.31
N GLU A 893 15.43 -14.53 22.35
CA GLU A 893 14.39 -14.10 23.30
C GLU A 893 13.60 -12.90 22.72
N GLY A 894 12.41 -12.65 23.25
CA GLY A 894 11.50 -11.63 22.75
C GLY A 894 10.82 -12.10 21.46
N VAL A 895 11.30 -11.60 20.33
CA VAL A 895 10.84 -11.95 18.98
C VAL A 895 12.03 -12.08 18.03
N ALA A 896 11.99 -13.07 17.15
CA ALA A 896 12.96 -13.23 16.08
C ALA A 896 12.30 -13.91 14.87
N ARG A 897 12.98 -13.85 13.71
CA ARG A 897 12.57 -14.56 12.50
C ARG A 897 13.67 -15.53 12.09
N ILE A 898 13.30 -16.75 11.77
CA ILE A 898 14.22 -17.78 11.28
C ILE A 898 13.80 -18.17 9.88
N ASP A 899 14.72 -17.99 8.93
CA ASP A 899 14.54 -18.38 7.54
C ASP A 899 15.20 -19.76 7.35
N ALA A 900 14.46 -20.70 6.75
CA ALA A 900 14.87 -22.10 6.65
C ALA A 900 14.31 -22.77 5.40
N PHE A 901 14.91 -23.89 5.00
CA PHE A 901 14.26 -24.85 4.11
C PHE A 901 13.58 -25.93 4.95
N LEU A 902 12.34 -26.24 4.65
CA LEU A 902 11.51 -27.27 5.27
C LEU A 902 11.39 -28.48 4.36
N HIS A 903 11.67 -29.66 4.88
CA HIS A 903 11.34 -30.91 4.21
C HIS A 903 9.85 -31.26 4.42
N ALA A 904 9.10 -31.31 3.31
CA ALA A 904 7.63 -31.38 3.29
C ALA A 904 7.01 -32.59 4.00
N ASP A 905 7.77 -33.69 4.12
CA ASP A 905 7.28 -34.95 4.70
C ASP A 905 7.74 -35.19 6.14
N THR A 906 8.94 -34.73 6.49
CA THR A 906 9.61 -35.08 7.78
C THR A 906 9.61 -33.92 8.78
N GLY A 907 9.38 -32.70 8.30
CA GLY A 907 9.49 -31.50 9.12
C GLY A 907 10.94 -31.16 9.50
N GLU A 908 11.93 -31.77 8.86
CA GLU A 908 13.34 -31.42 9.03
C GLU A 908 13.62 -30.04 8.43
N VAL A 909 14.63 -29.36 8.98
CA VAL A 909 14.93 -27.97 8.62
C VAL A 909 16.39 -27.78 8.26
N ILE A 910 16.66 -27.02 7.20
CA ILE A 910 18.00 -26.47 6.90
C ILE A 910 17.94 -24.97 7.20
N ILE A 911 18.65 -24.52 8.23
CA ILE A 911 18.64 -23.12 8.65
C ILE A 911 19.47 -22.27 7.70
N ILE A 912 18.86 -21.21 7.18
CA ILE A 912 19.47 -20.22 6.30
C ILE A 912 20.08 -19.12 7.17
N GLU A 913 19.25 -18.45 7.98
CA GLU A 913 19.64 -17.37 8.87
C GLU A 913 18.62 -17.15 9.99
N ALA A 914 19.04 -16.47 11.05
CA ALA A 914 18.19 -16.05 12.16
C ALA A 914 18.35 -14.53 12.35
N ASN A 915 17.23 -13.81 12.32
CA ASN A 915 17.17 -12.36 12.42
C ASN A 915 16.62 -11.97 13.80
N THR A 916 17.44 -11.30 14.60
CA THR A 916 17.09 -10.95 16.00
C THR A 916 16.26 -9.68 16.13
N VAL A 917 16.21 -8.87 15.07
CA VAL A 917 15.33 -7.71 14.92
C VAL A 917 14.60 -7.85 13.58
N PRO A 918 13.53 -8.65 13.52
CA PRO A 918 12.85 -8.90 12.25
C PRO A 918 12.05 -7.68 11.80
N GLY A 919 11.98 -7.45 10.48
CA GLY A 919 11.20 -6.36 9.88
C GLY A 919 9.71 -6.42 10.25
N MET A 920 9.13 -5.28 10.62
CA MET A 920 7.78 -5.16 11.20
C MET A 920 6.78 -4.40 10.31
N THR A 921 6.80 -4.63 8.98
CA THR A 921 5.82 -4.02 8.06
C THR A 921 4.44 -4.68 8.20
N PRO A 922 3.32 -4.03 7.82
CA PRO A 922 1.99 -4.66 7.85
C PRO A 922 1.86 -5.96 7.03
N SER A 923 2.77 -6.16 6.06
CA SER A 923 2.88 -7.35 5.21
C SER A 923 3.96 -8.33 5.67
N THR A 924 4.59 -8.08 6.82
CA THR A 924 5.57 -8.98 7.39
C THR A 924 4.92 -10.31 7.73
N VAL A 925 5.60 -11.38 7.36
CA VAL A 925 5.14 -12.76 7.59
C VAL A 925 4.79 -13.00 9.07
N LEU A 926 5.46 -12.33 10.02
CA LEU A 926 5.19 -12.49 11.46
C LEU A 926 3.73 -12.18 11.83
N ILE A 927 3.12 -11.15 11.25
CA ILE A 927 1.74 -10.78 11.53
C ILE A 927 0.78 -11.85 10.99
N HIS A 928 1.04 -12.35 9.77
CA HIS A 928 0.25 -13.43 9.18
C HIS A 928 0.32 -14.70 10.03
N GLN A 929 1.51 -15.04 10.52
CA GLN A 929 1.74 -16.21 11.37
C GLN A 929 1.05 -16.08 12.72
N ALA A 930 1.14 -14.89 13.34
CA ALA A 930 0.49 -14.59 14.61
C ALA A 930 -1.04 -14.68 14.49
N LEU A 931 -1.62 -14.21 13.38
CA LEU A 931 -3.05 -14.31 13.09
C LEU A 931 -3.50 -15.74 12.74
N ALA A 932 -2.61 -16.58 12.21
CA ALA A 932 -2.89 -17.96 11.83
C ALA A 932 -2.78 -18.98 13.00
N GLU A 933 -2.38 -18.55 14.20
CA GLU A 933 -2.38 -19.41 15.38
C GLU A 933 -3.81 -19.81 15.80
N GLN A 934 -3.94 -20.90 16.56
CA GLN A 934 -5.26 -21.37 17.06
C GLN A 934 -6.02 -20.29 17.84
N SER A 935 -5.28 -19.45 18.55
CA SER A 935 -5.77 -18.20 19.12
C SER A 935 -5.07 -17.06 18.39
N PRO A 936 -5.74 -16.43 17.41
CA PRO A 936 -5.16 -15.35 16.62
C PRO A 936 -4.64 -14.21 17.50
N LEU A 937 -3.38 -13.83 17.29
CA LEU A 937 -2.78 -12.68 17.93
C LEU A 937 -2.81 -11.51 16.94
N TYR A 938 -3.79 -10.62 17.09
CA TYR A 938 -3.87 -9.39 16.31
C TYR A 938 -2.65 -8.48 16.56
N PRO A 939 -2.26 -7.61 15.61
CA PRO A 939 -1.01 -6.84 15.69
C PRO A 939 -0.79 -6.15 17.04
N ARG A 940 -1.81 -5.47 17.56
CA ARG A 940 -1.76 -4.81 18.88
C ARG A 940 -1.42 -5.77 20.01
N MET A 941 -2.05 -6.94 20.05
CA MET A 941 -1.81 -7.96 21.07
C MET A 941 -0.42 -8.58 20.91
N PHE A 942 0.00 -8.80 19.65
CA PHE A 942 1.33 -9.31 19.33
C PHE A 942 2.42 -8.36 19.83
N PHE A 943 2.36 -7.07 19.48
CA PHE A 943 3.33 -6.08 19.94
C PHE A 943 3.29 -5.86 21.46
N LYS A 944 2.09 -5.88 22.07
CA LYS A 944 1.97 -5.87 23.53
C LYS A 944 2.69 -7.05 24.17
N LYS A 945 2.53 -8.27 23.62
CA LYS A 945 3.24 -9.46 24.11
C LYS A 945 4.75 -9.32 23.99
N VAL A 946 5.25 -8.74 22.90
CA VAL A 946 6.70 -8.46 22.72
C VAL A 946 7.22 -7.47 23.78
N LEU A 947 6.44 -6.43 24.11
CA LEU A 947 6.78 -5.47 25.17
C LEU A 947 6.73 -6.11 26.57
N ASP A 948 5.72 -6.94 26.85
CA ASP A 948 5.58 -7.63 28.13
C ASP A 948 6.77 -8.59 28.36
N LEU A 949 7.27 -9.25 27.29
CA LEU A 949 8.49 -10.07 27.34
C LEU A 949 9.75 -9.25 27.67
N ALA A 950 9.90 -8.06 27.08
CA ALA A 950 11.01 -7.15 27.37
C ALA A 950 11.05 -6.73 28.85
N LEU A 951 9.88 -6.42 29.41
CA LEU A 951 9.73 -6.06 30.83
C LEU A 951 10.03 -7.25 31.75
N ALA A 952 9.55 -8.45 31.39
CA ALA A 952 9.81 -9.67 32.14
C ALA A 952 11.32 -10.00 32.20
N LYS A 953 12.04 -9.85 31.08
CA LYS A 953 13.50 -10.04 30.99
C LYS A 953 14.23 -9.18 32.03
N GLN A 954 13.89 -7.89 32.11
CA GLN A 954 14.55 -6.97 33.04
C GLN A 954 14.26 -7.33 34.51
N ALA A 955 13.05 -7.78 34.83
CA ALA A 955 12.69 -8.22 36.18
C ALA A 955 13.51 -9.44 36.63
N VAL A 956 13.88 -10.32 35.69
CA VAL A 956 14.81 -11.44 35.96
C VAL A 956 16.22 -10.93 36.17
N MET A 957 16.73 -10.05 35.30
CA MET A 957 18.08 -9.46 35.43
C MET A 957 18.26 -8.65 36.72
N ALA A 958 17.21 -8.02 37.25
CA ALA A 958 17.26 -7.27 38.50
C ALA A 958 17.31 -8.16 39.76
N LYS A 959 16.91 -9.44 39.64
CA LYS A 959 16.93 -10.42 40.73
C LYS A 959 18.25 -11.21 40.82
N VAL A 960 19.01 -11.24 39.72
CA VAL A 960 20.36 -11.83 39.62
C VAL A 960 21.39 -10.78 39.99
#